data_AF-A0A4V2WFY9-F1
#
_entry.id   AF-A0A4V2WFY9-F1
#
_cell.length_a   1.000
_cell.length_b   1.000
_cell.length_c   1.000
_cell.angle_alpha   90.00
_cell.angle_beta   90.00
_cell.angle_gamma   90.00
#
_symmetry.space_group_name_H-M   'P 1'
#
loop_
_entity.id
_entity.type
_entity.pdbx_description
1 polymer ?
#
loop_
_entity_poly.entity_id
_entity_poly.type
_entity_poly.pdbx_seq_one_letter_code
_entity_poly.pdbx_strand_id
1 'polypeptide(L)'
;MERIDLHRCAGIGGLRVIFLCLATAGGLPHCAVAAGIVPDGGTPTSVSAGPNGRQLVNLAPAVAGVSSNTYSSFNVTTAGATLNNVGINARTIVNQVTSTNRSLIEGEIAVAGPRANVVLANPNGITINGGSFVNTGHVALATGNVSFNDLQIAPGVIQRNIVLDTSTGTIVVGPGGLAGALIGLDMIAKTIRVDGPIDNTFSSATAGVRLLAGRSRVELNTGLSPTDNANDWLARGATTNPDTASSYAIDITAAGSVTSGRVQLIVTDRGPGVRSAGPMNASLGDFTLTSNGNVEFSHTKLSVARDFAVTAQGSVTLTDTEVKVNGGLAGVSAADAITLTGSSLLASGGIKLNGTGIALQPDDAMAGSTVASSQSGVVLKSGADIVNVGSLVQGQASIDADADSAGAVTLNAAGRILNQSQPQTRIGILFGVQGDVSLTAGTDIVNQNARILSNRSVSIAAGGDLENVVDHSTGVQDGAVIGFAEQGGRFLFFRHRSDGFTVDYGALADASKLAYITADAGNVSVRAANVRNIGGSILSNGGAIDIAARDSVLTQAIFTGQASLRRSCFVFCRSSASSSVQAFGGAIEANTDILLKAGTQITNTGGIVRALGGLTLDAPRTLAQGVTGYTVINRDHDLKAWFGNRWAAIYRSDTGGLFSGGTGKVRLTGEADIDGGAYGAPEGVLAAGGVVTIRPPHRDLVTIGNRNHLGLVSWFGL
;
A
#
# COMPACT_ATOMS: atom_id res chain seq x y z
N MET A 1 -6.91 -33.79 -43.76
CA MET A 1 -6.34 -35.13 -44.02
C MET A 1 -6.77 -36.01 -42.87
N GLU A 2 -7.44 -37.14 -43.20
CA GLU A 2 -7.68 -38.39 -42.44
C GLU A 2 -8.36 -38.29 -41.06
N ARG A 3 -9.58 -38.78 -40.76
CA ARG A 3 -10.47 -39.91 -41.18
C ARG A 3 -10.06 -41.27 -40.56
N ILE A 4 -11.10 -42.03 -40.13
CA ILE A 4 -11.23 -43.50 -39.88
C ILE A 4 -11.06 -43.91 -38.40
N ASP A 5 -11.88 -44.74 -37.72
CA ASP A 5 -13.14 -45.48 -37.94
C ASP A 5 -13.71 -45.85 -36.53
N LEU A 6 -15.02 -45.81 -36.25
CA LEU A 6 -16.09 -46.80 -36.51
C LEU A 6 -15.95 -48.17 -35.78
N HIS A 7 -16.83 -48.45 -34.82
CA HIS A 7 -17.40 -49.80 -34.65
C HIS A 7 -18.80 -49.78 -34.00
N ARG A 8 -19.74 -50.38 -34.73
CA ARG A 8 -21.10 -50.80 -34.33
C ARG A 8 -21.06 -51.95 -33.32
N CYS A 9 -22.10 -52.10 -32.51
CA CYS A 9 -22.92 -53.32 -32.55
C CYS A 9 -24.31 -53.11 -31.92
N ALA A 10 -25.34 -53.48 -32.66
CA ALA A 10 -26.73 -53.59 -32.23
C ALA A 10 -27.02 -55.03 -31.78
N GLY A 11 -27.99 -55.22 -30.89
CA GLY A 11 -28.52 -56.53 -30.51
C GLY A 11 -29.97 -56.41 -30.08
N ILE A 12 -30.87 -56.94 -30.91
CA ILE A 12 -32.32 -57.02 -30.76
C ILE A 12 -32.67 -58.32 -30.03
N GLY A 13 -33.72 -58.32 -29.20
CA GLY A 13 -34.35 -59.55 -28.72
C GLY A 13 -35.48 -59.29 -27.74
N GLY A 14 -36.73 -59.29 -28.21
CA GLY A 14 -37.92 -59.21 -27.37
C GLY A 14 -38.49 -60.58 -26.99
N LEU A 15 -39.27 -60.63 -25.91
CA LEU A 15 -40.49 -61.47 -25.82
C LEU A 15 -41.37 -61.07 -24.63
N ARG A 16 -42.68 -61.15 -24.85
CA ARG A 16 -43.83 -60.77 -24.00
C ARG A 16 -44.05 -61.73 -22.81
N VAL A 17 -44.56 -61.21 -21.67
CA VAL A 17 -45.57 -61.87 -20.80
C VAL A 17 -46.47 -60.80 -20.13
N ILE A 18 -47.68 -61.22 -19.79
CA ILE A 18 -48.97 -60.54 -19.56
C ILE A 18 -49.32 -60.44 -18.05
N PHE A 19 -50.07 -59.38 -17.68
CA PHE A 19 -50.92 -59.15 -16.47
C PHE A 19 -50.30 -59.09 -15.06
N LEU A 20 -50.48 -57.94 -14.37
CA LEU A 20 -51.30 -57.84 -13.14
C LEU A 20 -51.59 -56.36 -12.80
N CYS A 21 -52.86 -56.02 -12.60
CA CYS A 21 -53.33 -54.73 -12.08
C CYS A 21 -52.85 -54.50 -10.64
N LEU A 22 -52.26 -53.34 -10.35
CA LEU A 22 -52.31 -52.74 -9.01
C LEU A 22 -52.31 -51.20 -9.15
N ALA A 23 -53.35 -50.57 -8.61
CA ALA A 23 -53.53 -49.12 -8.61
C ALA A 23 -52.48 -48.43 -7.73
N THR A 24 -51.73 -47.49 -8.29
CA THR A 24 -50.95 -46.50 -7.53
C THR A 24 -51.36 -45.11 -7.99
N ALA A 25 -52.11 -44.42 -7.12
CA ALA A 25 -52.43 -43.01 -7.24
C ALA A 25 -51.14 -42.17 -7.36
N GLY A 26 -51.19 -41.18 -8.25
CA GLY A 26 -50.05 -40.32 -8.57
C GLY A 26 -49.53 -39.55 -7.36
N GLY A 27 -48.24 -39.75 -7.07
CA GLY A 27 -47.43 -38.79 -6.35
C GLY A 27 -46.69 -37.92 -7.36
N LEU A 28 -47.31 -36.82 -7.80
CA LEU A 28 -46.57 -35.74 -8.43
C LEU A 28 -45.56 -35.20 -7.40
N PRO A 29 -44.30 -34.93 -7.78
CA PRO A 29 -43.35 -34.29 -6.88
C PRO A 29 -43.93 -32.92 -6.51
N HIS A 30 -44.24 -32.74 -5.23
CA HIS A 30 -44.62 -31.45 -4.70
C HIS A 30 -43.39 -30.55 -4.80
N CYS A 31 -43.34 -29.72 -5.84
CA CYS A 31 -42.53 -28.53 -5.82
C CYS A 31 -42.96 -27.74 -4.57
N ALA A 32 -42.08 -27.66 -3.58
CA ALA A 32 -42.29 -26.82 -2.42
C ALA A 32 -42.24 -25.36 -2.88
N VAL A 33 -43.39 -24.81 -3.23
CA VAL A 33 -43.59 -23.38 -3.45
C VAL A 33 -43.41 -22.72 -2.09
N ALA A 34 -42.46 -21.79 -1.95
CA ALA A 34 -42.36 -20.99 -0.73
C ALA A 34 -43.72 -20.30 -0.51
N ALA A 35 -44.33 -20.52 0.66
CA ALA A 35 -45.54 -19.80 1.03
C ALA A 35 -45.24 -18.29 0.97
N GLY A 36 -46.11 -17.49 0.35
CA GLY A 36 -45.95 -16.03 0.26
C GLY A 36 -46.01 -15.34 1.63
N ILE A 37 -46.52 -14.12 1.68
CA ILE A 37 -46.81 -13.43 2.94
C ILE A 37 -48.04 -14.10 3.61
N VAL A 38 -47.85 -14.60 4.82
CA VAL A 38 -48.88 -15.28 5.63
C VAL A 38 -48.85 -14.74 7.05
N PRO A 39 -49.89 -14.03 7.52
CA PRO A 39 -50.01 -13.63 8.92
C PRO A 39 -49.97 -14.82 9.86
N ASP A 40 -49.46 -14.65 11.08
CA ASP A 40 -49.54 -15.68 12.13
C ASP A 40 -50.79 -15.55 13.02
N GLY A 41 -51.55 -14.47 12.86
CA GLY A 41 -52.71 -14.14 13.69
C GLY A 41 -52.37 -13.45 15.01
N GLY A 42 -51.10 -13.14 15.28
CA GLY A 42 -50.64 -12.43 16.47
C GLY A 42 -50.99 -10.93 16.48
N THR A 43 -51.20 -10.35 15.30
CA THR A 43 -51.64 -8.96 15.09
C THR A 43 -52.88 -8.93 14.19
N PRO A 44 -53.68 -7.84 14.19
CA PRO A 44 -54.84 -7.69 13.30
C PRO A 44 -54.41 -7.35 11.86
N THR A 45 -53.38 -8.05 11.37
CA THR A 45 -52.83 -7.95 10.03
C THR A 45 -53.54 -8.97 9.14
N SER A 46 -53.95 -8.57 7.94
CA SER A 46 -54.51 -9.49 6.96
C SER A 46 -53.81 -9.36 5.62
N VAL A 47 -53.81 -10.44 4.84
CA VAL A 47 -53.19 -10.47 3.52
C VAL A 47 -54.19 -10.99 2.51
N SER A 48 -54.32 -10.29 1.39
CA SER A 48 -55.06 -10.76 0.22
C SER A 48 -54.13 -10.82 -0.99
N ALA A 49 -54.40 -11.73 -1.93
CA ALA A 49 -53.67 -11.80 -3.20
C ALA A 49 -54.50 -11.12 -4.30
N GLY A 50 -53.86 -10.25 -5.07
CA GLY A 50 -54.44 -9.66 -6.27
C GLY A 50 -54.43 -10.64 -7.47
N PRO A 51 -55.12 -10.31 -8.56
CA PRO A 51 -55.22 -11.17 -9.75
C PRO A 51 -53.86 -11.48 -10.42
N ASN A 52 -52.88 -10.60 -10.24
CA ASN A 52 -51.51 -10.74 -10.76
C ASN A 52 -50.56 -11.46 -9.79
N GLY A 53 -51.08 -12.01 -8.68
CA GLY A 53 -50.27 -12.65 -7.63
C GLY A 53 -49.59 -11.67 -6.66
N ARG A 54 -49.71 -10.35 -6.87
CA ARG A 54 -49.21 -9.34 -5.93
C ARG A 54 -50.01 -9.41 -4.62
N GLN A 55 -49.33 -9.46 -3.49
CA GLN A 55 -50.01 -9.53 -2.19
C GLN A 55 -50.25 -8.14 -1.61
N LEU A 56 -51.48 -7.86 -1.19
CA LEU A 56 -51.86 -6.67 -0.44
C LEU A 56 -51.90 -7.02 1.05
N VAL A 57 -51.05 -6.37 1.83
CA VAL A 57 -50.97 -6.48 3.28
C VAL A 57 -51.75 -5.34 3.90
N ASN A 58 -52.88 -5.63 4.52
CA ASN A 58 -53.60 -4.67 5.36
C ASN A 58 -52.96 -4.63 6.74
N LEU A 59 -52.43 -3.47 7.09
CA LEU A 59 -51.62 -3.27 8.28
C LEU A 59 -52.48 -3.23 9.55
N ALA A 60 -51.91 -3.68 10.66
CA ALA A 60 -52.47 -3.48 11.99
C ALA A 60 -52.52 -1.97 12.34
N PRO A 61 -53.46 -1.53 13.22
CA PRO A 61 -53.50 -0.15 13.70
C PRO A 61 -52.16 0.32 14.28
N ALA A 62 -51.80 1.57 14.01
CA ALA A 62 -50.56 2.15 14.50
C ALA A 62 -50.69 2.56 15.97
N VAL A 63 -49.68 2.24 16.78
CA VAL A 63 -49.53 2.72 18.16
C VAL A 63 -48.34 3.66 18.20
N ALA A 64 -48.55 4.91 18.64
CA ALA A 64 -47.51 5.94 18.66
C ALA A 64 -46.81 6.16 17.30
N GLY A 65 -47.52 5.91 16.18
CA GLY A 65 -46.98 6.02 14.82
C GLY A 65 -46.31 4.76 14.27
N VAL A 66 -46.28 3.65 15.03
CA VAL A 66 -45.71 2.37 14.61
C VAL A 66 -46.81 1.34 14.39
N SER A 67 -46.91 0.79 13.18
CA SER A 67 -47.75 -0.38 12.89
C SER A 67 -46.91 -1.64 12.99
N SER A 68 -47.25 -2.54 13.91
CA SER A 68 -46.54 -3.82 14.12
C SER A 68 -47.34 -4.97 13.54
N ASN A 69 -46.72 -5.76 12.67
CA ASN A 69 -47.35 -6.82 11.90
C ASN A 69 -46.53 -8.12 12.03
N THR A 70 -47.19 -9.22 12.41
CA THR A 70 -46.52 -10.51 12.64
C THR A 70 -46.94 -11.56 11.62
N TYR A 71 -45.98 -12.41 11.24
CA TYR A 71 -46.11 -13.34 10.13
C TYR A 71 -45.51 -14.71 10.45
N SER A 72 -46.18 -15.77 9.99
CA SER A 72 -45.60 -17.11 9.94
C SER A 72 -44.70 -17.29 8.72
N SER A 73 -44.90 -16.47 7.68
CA SER A 73 -44.07 -16.40 6.48
C SER A 73 -44.12 -15.00 5.89
N PHE A 74 -42.97 -14.44 5.52
CA PHE A 74 -42.90 -13.18 4.77
C PHE A 74 -41.95 -13.38 3.60
N ASN A 75 -42.50 -13.89 2.49
CA ASN A 75 -41.80 -14.06 1.22
C ASN A 75 -42.51 -13.23 0.16
N VAL A 76 -41.74 -12.47 -0.62
CA VAL A 76 -42.25 -11.59 -1.67
C VAL A 76 -41.76 -12.15 -3.00
N THR A 77 -42.69 -12.64 -3.82
CA THR A 77 -42.36 -13.14 -5.17
C THR A 77 -42.09 -11.96 -6.11
N THR A 78 -41.68 -12.24 -7.35
CA THR A 78 -41.51 -11.23 -8.40
C THR A 78 -42.76 -10.40 -8.69
N ALA A 79 -43.96 -10.87 -8.32
CA ALA A 79 -45.20 -10.09 -8.41
C ALA A 79 -45.24 -8.91 -7.42
N GLY A 80 -44.41 -8.95 -6.37
CA GLY A 80 -44.28 -7.92 -5.36
C GLY A 80 -45.34 -7.99 -4.24
N ALA A 81 -45.28 -7.01 -3.35
CA ALA A 81 -46.20 -6.80 -2.25
C ALA A 81 -46.53 -5.32 -2.05
N THR A 82 -47.71 -5.04 -1.50
CA THR A 82 -48.16 -3.70 -1.13
C THR A 82 -48.52 -3.66 0.35
N LEU A 83 -47.86 -2.80 1.10
CA LEU A 83 -48.20 -2.47 2.49
C LEU A 83 -49.25 -1.35 2.47
N ASN A 84 -50.49 -1.67 2.84
CA ASN A 84 -51.60 -0.71 2.81
C ASN A 84 -51.56 0.22 4.02
N ASN A 85 -50.96 1.40 3.86
CA ASN A 85 -50.88 2.43 4.89
C ASN A 85 -52.01 3.47 4.79
N VAL A 86 -52.98 3.27 3.90
CA VAL A 86 -54.15 4.15 3.77
C VAL A 86 -55.04 4.00 5.00
N GLY A 87 -55.38 5.12 5.64
CA GLY A 87 -56.20 5.15 6.87
C GLY A 87 -55.43 4.78 8.15
N ILE A 88 -54.36 3.97 8.04
CA ILE A 88 -53.47 3.62 9.17
C ILE A 88 -52.49 4.75 9.48
N ASN A 89 -51.94 5.41 8.44
CA ASN A 89 -51.01 6.54 8.57
C ASN A 89 -49.81 6.26 9.50
N ALA A 90 -49.29 5.03 9.49
CA ALA A 90 -48.10 4.68 10.25
C ALA A 90 -46.89 5.43 9.70
N ARG A 91 -46.08 6.00 10.60
CA ARG A 91 -44.75 6.55 10.28
C ARG A 91 -43.75 5.43 10.05
N THR A 92 -43.85 4.35 10.83
CA THR A 92 -42.99 3.17 10.67
C THR A 92 -43.84 1.90 10.64
N ILE A 93 -43.57 1.04 9.66
CA ILE A 93 -44.23 -0.26 9.50
C ILE A 93 -43.22 -1.35 9.85
N VAL A 94 -43.52 -2.15 10.87
CA VAL A 94 -42.71 -3.27 11.30
C VAL A 94 -43.35 -4.56 10.82
N ASN A 95 -42.57 -5.36 10.11
CA ASN A 95 -42.93 -6.69 9.64
C ASN A 95 -42.01 -7.70 10.33
N GLN A 96 -42.56 -8.53 11.20
CA GLN A 96 -41.80 -9.49 11.99
C GLN A 96 -42.22 -10.92 11.65
N VAL A 97 -41.26 -11.76 11.26
CA VAL A 97 -41.49 -13.21 11.12
C VAL A 97 -41.26 -13.87 12.46
N THR A 98 -42.25 -14.61 12.95
CA THR A 98 -42.27 -15.28 14.26
C THR A 98 -42.03 -16.79 14.18
N SER A 99 -42.10 -17.36 12.97
CA SER A 99 -41.78 -18.78 12.72
C SER A 99 -40.27 -19.01 12.61
N THR A 100 -39.88 -20.24 12.27
CA THR A 100 -38.50 -20.62 11.95
C THR A 100 -38.15 -20.48 10.46
N ASN A 101 -39.09 -19.98 9.64
CA ASN A 101 -38.89 -19.84 8.19
C ASN A 101 -38.03 -18.62 7.87
N ARG A 102 -37.15 -18.74 6.87
CA ARG A 102 -36.40 -17.62 6.30
C ARG A 102 -37.29 -16.81 5.35
N SER A 103 -36.93 -15.55 5.13
CA SER A 103 -37.58 -14.67 4.16
C SER A 103 -36.83 -14.64 2.84
N LEU A 104 -37.55 -14.68 1.72
CA LEU A 104 -37.07 -14.51 0.36
C LEU A 104 -37.81 -13.36 -0.31
N ILE A 105 -37.08 -12.36 -0.80
CA ILE A 105 -37.61 -11.13 -1.40
C ILE A 105 -37.10 -11.02 -2.84
N GLU A 106 -37.98 -11.29 -3.80
CA GLU A 106 -37.68 -11.34 -5.24
C GLU A 106 -38.40 -10.24 -6.04
N GLY A 107 -39.15 -9.37 -5.37
CA GLY A 107 -39.92 -8.31 -6.02
C GLY A 107 -40.11 -7.08 -5.17
N GLU A 108 -40.83 -6.10 -5.73
CA GLU A 108 -41.07 -4.79 -5.11
C GLU A 108 -41.94 -4.88 -3.86
N ILE A 109 -41.53 -4.20 -2.79
CA ILE A 109 -42.35 -3.88 -1.62
C ILE A 109 -42.71 -2.39 -1.68
N ALA A 110 -43.98 -2.07 -1.91
CA ALA A 110 -44.46 -0.69 -1.97
C ALA A 110 -45.34 -0.34 -0.78
N VAL A 111 -45.23 0.90 -0.28
CA VAL A 111 -46.17 1.46 0.70
C VAL A 111 -47.26 2.23 -0.05
N ALA A 112 -48.52 1.80 0.08
CA ALA A 112 -49.66 2.54 -0.44
C ALA A 112 -50.13 3.60 0.57
N GLY A 113 -50.43 4.81 0.11
CA GLY A 113 -50.81 5.93 0.96
C GLY A 113 -49.61 6.74 1.46
N PRO A 114 -49.64 7.29 2.68
CA PRO A 114 -48.53 8.07 3.23
C PRO A 114 -47.22 7.28 3.27
N ARG A 115 -46.12 7.93 2.87
CA ARG A 115 -44.75 7.40 2.95
C ARG A 115 -44.45 6.94 4.38
N ALA A 116 -43.78 5.80 4.51
CA ALA A 116 -43.40 5.23 5.81
C ALA A 116 -41.96 4.70 5.80
N ASN A 117 -41.37 4.57 6.98
CA ASN A 117 -40.21 3.71 7.19
C ASN A 117 -40.65 2.25 7.23
N VAL A 118 -39.82 1.32 6.77
CA VAL A 118 -40.15 -0.11 6.73
C VAL A 118 -39.07 -0.90 7.47
N VAL A 119 -39.49 -1.74 8.42
CA VAL A 119 -38.62 -2.70 9.08
C VAL A 119 -39.10 -4.10 8.70
N LEU A 120 -38.19 -4.94 8.20
CA LEU A 120 -38.42 -6.37 8.01
C LEU A 120 -37.44 -7.13 8.89
N ALA A 121 -37.98 -7.78 9.93
CA ALA A 121 -37.20 -8.52 10.90
C ALA A 121 -37.50 -10.03 10.81
N ASN A 122 -36.47 -10.83 10.55
CA ASN A 122 -36.56 -12.29 10.55
C ASN A 122 -35.26 -12.88 11.14
N PRO A 123 -35.28 -13.35 12.40
CA PRO A 123 -34.11 -13.94 13.06
C PRO A 123 -33.49 -15.16 12.36
N ASN A 124 -34.26 -15.84 11.51
CA ASN A 124 -33.79 -16.99 10.73
C ASN A 124 -32.99 -16.58 9.48
N GLY A 125 -33.09 -15.31 9.07
CA GLY A 125 -32.38 -14.74 7.93
C GLY A 125 -33.27 -14.27 6.80
N ILE A 126 -32.71 -13.41 5.95
CA ILE A 126 -33.39 -12.75 4.83
C ILE A 126 -32.53 -12.93 3.58
N THR A 127 -33.13 -13.34 2.48
CA THR A 127 -32.49 -13.38 1.15
C THR A 127 -33.22 -12.41 0.24
N ILE A 128 -32.48 -11.55 -0.46
CA ILE A 128 -33.01 -10.58 -1.41
C ILE A 128 -32.41 -10.91 -2.78
N ASN A 129 -33.24 -11.08 -3.80
CA ASN A 129 -32.80 -11.44 -5.14
C ASN A 129 -33.67 -10.73 -6.19
N GLY A 130 -33.42 -9.44 -6.40
CA GLY A 130 -34.26 -8.58 -7.24
C GLY A 130 -35.30 -7.75 -6.46
N GLY A 131 -35.09 -7.57 -5.15
CA GLY A 131 -35.99 -6.79 -4.31
C GLY A 131 -35.86 -5.29 -4.55
N SER A 132 -36.98 -4.57 -4.44
CA SER A 132 -36.99 -3.10 -4.48
C SER A 132 -37.99 -2.51 -3.50
N PHE A 133 -37.78 -1.25 -3.13
CA PHE A 133 -38.64 -0.54 -2.18
C PHE A 133 -39.15 0.76 -2.79
N VAL A 134 -40.47 0.99 -2.67
CA VAL A 134 -41.14 2.15 -3.24
C VAL A 134 -41.98 2.87 -2.20
N ASN A 135 -41.92 4.20 -2.23
CA ASN A 135 -42.59 5.09 -1.28
C ASN A 135 -42.18 4.81 0.18
N THR A 136 -40.90 4.49 0.38
CA THR A 136 -40.29 4.22 1.68
C THR A 136 -39.27 5.30 2.04
N GLY A 137 -39.19 5.66 3.31
CA GLY A 137 -38.15 6.53 3.85
C GLY A 137 -36.86 5.75 4.09
N HIS A 138 -36.69 5.35 5.35
CA HIS A 138 -35.68 4.40 5.78
C HIS A 138 -36.19 2.96 5.67
N VAL A 139 -35.31 2.03 5.34
CA VAL A 139 -35.57 0.58 5.32
C VAL A 139 -34.56 -0.11 6.22
N ALA A 140 -35.03 -0.88 7.20
CA ALA A 140 -34.19 -1.77 8.00
C ALA A 140 -34.51 -3.23 7.69
N LEU A 141 -33.53 -3.98 7.19
CA LEU A 141 -33.58 -5.43 7.06
C LEU A 141 -32.79 -6.03 8.22
N ALA A 142 -33.45 -6.79 9.09
CA ALA A 142 -32.87 -7.21 10.35
C ALA A 142 -33.02 -8.72 10.61
N THR A 143 -32.02 -9.32 11.24
CA THR A 143 -32.14 -10.68 11.84
C THR A 143 -32.18 -10.63 13.36
N GLY A 144 -32.39 -9.46 13.93
CA GLY A 144 -32.61 -9.28 15.36
C GLY A 144 -34.04 -9.58 15.78
N ASN A 145 -34.20 -9.99 17.04
CA ASN A 145 -35.51 -10.05 17.67
C ASN A 145 -36.03 -8.63 17.88
N VAL A 146 -37.30 -8.40 17.56
CA VAL A 146 -37.96 -7.10 17.71
C VAL A 146 -38.52 -6.95 19.12
N SER A 147 -38.21 -5.84 19.76
CA SER A 147 -38.91 -5.34 20.94
C SER A 147 -39.16 -3.83 20.81
N PHE A 148 -39.86 -3.23 21.78
CA PHE A 148 -40.24 -1.83 21.73
C PHE A 148 -39.80 -1.09 22.99
N ASN A 149 -39.44 0.18 22.82
CA ASN A 149 -39.12 1.11 23.89
C ASN A 149 -40.07 2.32 23.82
N ASP A 150 -41.01 2.42 24.77
CA ASP A 150 -42.00 3.48 24.82
C ASP A 150 -41.51 4.63 25.69
N LEU A 151 -41.24 5.78 25.07
CA LEU A 151 -40.76 7.00 25.70
C LEU A 151 -41.90 8.01 25.83
N GLN A 152 -42.10 8.55 27.03
CA GLN A 152 -43.02 9.66 27.25
C GLN A 152 -42.30 10.99 26.98
N ILE A 153 -42.60 11.59 25.82
CA ILE A 153 -41.94 12.84 25.37
C ILE A 153 -42.68 14.10 25.82
N ALA A 154 -43.95 13.98 26.19
CA ALA A 154 -44.76 15.01 26.85
C ALA A 154 -45.90 14.34 27.64
N PRO A 155 -46.59 15.05 28.54
CA PRO A 155 -47.78 14.51 29.22
C PRO A 155 -48.80 13.94 28.22
N GLY A 156 -49.02 12.62 28.28
CA GLY A 156 -49.96 11.92 27.38
C GLY A 156 -49.45 11.63 25.96
N VAL A 157 -48.21 12.00 25.61
CA VAL A 157 -47.62 11.75 24.29
C VAL A 157 -46.51 10.71 24.41
N ILE A 158 -46.74 9.55 23.79
CA ILE A 158 -45.78 8.44 23.74
C ILE A 158 -45.13 8.37 22.36
N GLN A 159 -43.83 8.12 22.34
CA GLN A 159 -43.06 7.71 21.18
C GLN A 159 -42.62 6.25 21.37
N ARG A 160 -42.85 5.40 20.37
CA ARG A 160 -42.47 3.97 20.42
C ARG A 160 -41.26 3.70 19.53
N ASN A 161 -40.08 3.55 20.10
CA ASN A 161 -38.90 3.13 19.36
C ASN A 161 -38.85 1.62 19.17
N ILE A 162 -38.17 1.19 18.11
CA ILE A 162 -37.98 -0.24 17.81
C ILE A 162 -36.60 -0.64 18.30
N VAL A 163 -36.51 -1.71 19.08
CA VAL A 163 -35.25 -2.29 19.52
C VAL A 163 -35.03 -3.61 18.77
N LEU A 164 -33.84 -3.77 18.20
CA LEU A 164 -33.39 -4.95 17.47
C LEU A 164 -32.21 -5.57 18.20
N ASP A 165 -32.43 -6.76 18.77
CA ASP A 165 -31.39 -7.55 19.44
C ASP A 165 -30.90 -8.66 18.49
N THR A 166 -29.73 -8.47 17.89
CA THR A 166 -29.17 -9.31 16.83
C THR A 166 -28.05 -10.19 17.37
N SER A 167 -28.22 -11.51 17.25
CA SER A 167 -27.22 -12.51 17.67
C SER A 167 -27.02 -13.63 16.64
N THR A 168 -28.00 -13.87 15.77
CA THR A 168 -28.01 -14.94 14.76
C THR A 168 -28.59 -14.44 13.43
N GLY A 169 -28.57 -15.30 12.41
CA GLY A 169 -29.22 -15.05 11.13
C GLY A 169 -28.32 -14.32 10.12
N THR A 170 -28.55 -14.64 8.85
CA THR A 170 -27.77 -14.09 7.72
C THR A 170 -28.68 -13.33 6.78
N ILE A 171 -28.21 -12.15 6.35
CA ILE A 171 -28.77 -11.44 5.20
C ILE A 171 -27.93 -11.77 3.96
N VAL A 172 -28.58 -12.19 2.89
CA VAL A 172 -27.94 -12.46 1.59
C VAL A 172 -28.58 -11.58 0.53
N VAL A 173 -27.77 -10.77 -0.15
CA VAL A 173 -28.18 -10.12 -1.40
C VAL A 173 -27.68 -11.00 -2.54
N GLY A 174 -28.59 -11.73 -3.16
CA GLY A 174 -28.32 -12.60 -4.30
C GLY A 174 -28.05 -11.83 -5.60
N PRO A 175 -27.81 -12.54 -6.71
CA PRO A 175 -27.39 -11.95 -7.99
C PRO A 175 -28.35 -10.92 -8.58
N GLY A 176 -29.66 -11.02 -8.29
CA GLY A 176 -30.66 -10.04 -8.72
C GLY A 176 -30.57 -8.69 -7.99
N GLY A 177 -29.78 -8.62 -6.90
CA GLY A 177 -29.49 -7.38 -6.19
C GLY A 177 -30.66 -6.84 -5.37
N LEU A 178 -30.48 -5.60 -4.91
CA LEU A 178 -31.46 -4.76 -4.23
C LEU A 178 -31.34 -3.33 -4.77
N ALA A 179 -32.46 -2.73 -5.17
CA ALA A 179 -32.49 -1.35 -5.65
C ALA A 179 -33.58 -0.50 -4.96
N GLY A 180 -33.34 0.80 -4.80
CA GLY A 180 -34.36 1.72 -4.32
C GLY A 180 -33.87 3.16 -4.21
N ALA A 181 -34.80 4.12 -4.12
CA ALA A 181 -34.50 5.51 -3.79
C ALA A 181 -34.80 5.74 -2.30
N LEU A 182 -33.85 5.36 -1.45
CA LEU A 182 -34.00 5.29 0.00
C LEU A 182 -33.22 6.39 0.70
N ILE A 183 -33.81 6.97 1.75
CA ILE A 183 -33.03 7.85 2.64
C ILE A 183 -31.96 7.02 3.34
N GLY A 184 -32.34 5.85 3.87
CA GLY A 184 -31.42 4.92 4.50
C GLY A 184 -31.78 3.48 4.18
N LEU A 185 -30.77 2.65 3.93
CA LEU A 185 -30.89 1.21 3.93
C LEU A 185 -29.96 0.65 5.01
N ASP A 186 -30.53 0.14 6.09
CA ASP A 186 -29.79 -0.51 7.17
C ASP A 186 -29.98 -2.02 7.08
N MET A 187 -28.91 -2.77 6.83
CA MET A 187 -28.88 -4.23 6.95
C MET A 187 -28.21 -4.59 8.27
N ILE A 188 -28.96 -5.23 9.17
CA ILE A 188 -28.55 -5.50 10.55
C ILE A 188 -28.64 -7.01 10.80
N ALA A 189 -27.52 -7.72 10.79
CA ALA A 189 -27.52 -9.18 10.90
C ALA A 189 -26.32 -9.74 11.65
N LYS A 190 -26.34 -11.03 11.97
CA LYS A 190 -25.12 -11.70 12.47
C LYS A 190 -24.07 -11.77 11.38
N THR A 191 -24.47 -12.13 10.16
CA THR A 191 -23.60 -12.07 8.97
C THR A 191 -24.35 -11.49 7.76
N ILE A 192 -23.61 -10.82 6.88
CA ILE A 192 -24.13 -10.21 5.66
C ILE A 192 -23.27 -10.67 4.48
N ARG A 193 -23.91 -11.20 3.45
CA ARG A 193 -23.28 -11.61 2.21
C ARG A 193 -23.88 -10.87 1.02
N VAL A 194 -23.04 -10.31 0.16
CA VAL A 194 -23.44 -9.52 -1.01
C VAL A 194 -22.88 -10.18 -2.27
N ASP A 195 -23.77 -10.84 -3.01
CA ASP A 195 -23.53 -11.58 -4.26
C ASP A 195 -24.09 -10.87 -5.50
N GLY A 196 -24.72 -9.70 -5.32
CA GLY A 196 -25.26 -8.86 -6.38
C GLY A 196 -25.28 -7.38 -5.97
N PRO A 197 -25.75 -6.49 -6.86
CA PRO A 197 -25.68 -5.05 -6.62
C PRO A 197 -26.63 -4.58 -5.52
N ILE A 198 -26.17 -3.68 -4.67
CA ILE A 198 -26.99 -2.85 -3.79
C ILE A 198 -26.93 -1.41 -4.31
N ASP A 199 -28.02 -0.96 -4.92
CA ASP A 199 -28.10 0.36 -5.56
C ASP A 199 -29.13 1.25 -4.86
N ASN A 200 -28.64 2.15 -4.00
CA ASN A 200 -29.44 3.23 -3.46
C ASN A 200 -29.26 4.50 -4.31
N THR A 201 -30.28 4.83 -5.10
CA THR A 201 -30.25 5.92 -6.09
C THR A 201 -30.65 7.28 -5.51
N PHE A 202 -30.95 7.36 -4.21
CA PHE A 202 -31.30 8.64 -3.59
C PHE A 202 -30.07 9.57 -3.55
N SER A 203 -30.14 10.64 -4.35
CA SER A 203 -29.04 11.58 -4.55
C SER A 203 -28.91 12.56 -3.38
N SER A 204 -28.28 12.13 -2.29
CA SER A 204 -27.92 13.02 -1.18
C SER A 204 -26.66 12.55 -0.47
N ALA A 205 -25.84 13.48 0.02
CA ALA A 205 -24.64 13.17 0.81
C ALA A 205 -24.95 12.53 2.18
N THR A 206 -26.19 12.63 2.66
CA THR A 206 -26.66 12.03 3.92
C THR A 206 -27.46 10.76 3.72
N ALA A 207 -27.88 10.46 2.49
CA ALA A 207 -28.53 9.20 2.18
C ALA A 207 -27.49 8.09 2.08
N GLY A 208 -27.77 6.94 2.71
CA GLY A 208 -26.73 5.94 2.86
C GLY A 208 -27.20 4.49 2.91
N VAL A 209 -26.25 3.61 2.61
CA VAL A 209 -26.34 2.16 2.86
C VAL A 209 -25.45 1.84 4.05
N ARG A 210 -26.01 1.18 5.06
CA ARG A 210 -25.30 0.69 6.24
C ARG A 210 -25.39 -0.82 6.32
N LEU A 211 -24.24 -1.48 6.36
CA LEU A 211 -24.12 -2.91 6.65
C LEU A 211 -23.57 -3.06 8.07
N LEU A 212 -24.42 -3.48 9.01
CA LEU A 212 -24.06 -3.73 10.41
C LEU A 212 -24.11 -5.24 10.67
N ALA A 213 -22.92 -5.85 10.81
CA ALA A 213 -22.77 -7.27 11.06
C ALA A 213 -22.17 -7.57 12.44
N GLY A 214 -22.48 -8.76 12.95
CA GLY A 214 -22.06 -9.23 14.27
C GLY A 214 -23.15 -9.07 15.33
N ARG A 215 -22.81 -9.43 16.57
CA ARG A 215 -23.73 -9.26 17.71
C ARG A 215 -23.96 -7.78 17.97
N SER A 216 -25.21 -7.34 17.98
CA SER A 216 -25.53 -5.93 18.17
C SER A 216 -26.89 -5.72 18.82
N ARG A 217 -27.03 -4.59 19.53
CA ARG A 217 -28.32 -4.06 19.99
C ARG A 217 -28.51 -2.68 19.37
N VAL A 218 -29.57 -2.53 18.62
CA VAL A 218 -29.90 -1.31 17.87
C VAL A 218 -31.26 -0.78 18.32
N GLU A 219 -31.38 0.53 18.46
CA GLU A 219 -32.65 1.22 18.65
C GLU A 219 -32.91 2.14 17.46
N LEU A 220 -34.08 2.01 16.84
CA LEU A 220 -34.54 2.84 15.74
C LEU A 220 -35.53 3.88 16.28
N ASN A 221 -35.19 5.16 16.10
CA ASN A 221 -36.01 6.31 16.46
C ASN A 221 -37.13 6.50 15.44
N THR A 222 -38.32 6.04 15.80
CA THR A 222 -39.52 6.14 14.94
C THR A 222 -40.20 7.50 15.02
N GLY A 223 -39.70 8.40 15.87
CA GLY A 223 -40.15 9.79 15.95
C GLY A 223 -39.81 10.58 14.68
N LEU A 224 -38.73 10.20 13.99
CA LEU A 224 -38.28 10.84 12.76
C LEU A 224 -39.24 10.59 11.59
N SER A 225 -39.45 11.63 10.78
CA SER A 225 -40.31 11.54 9.59
C SER A 225 -39.70 10.58 8.56
N PRO A 226 -40.52 9.82 7.81
CA PRO A 226 -40.08 9.06 6.63
C PRO A 226 -39.49 9.91 5.50
N THR A 227 -39.52 11.25 5.63
CA THR A 227 -38.89 12.20 4.72
C THR A 227 -37.68 12.90 5.33
N ASP A 228 -37.32 12.59 6.58
CA ASP A 228 -36.18 13.18 7.26
C ASP A 228 -34.88 12.53 6.80
N ASN A 229 -34.04 13.34 6.16
CA ASN A 229 -32.71 12.99 5.67
C ASN A 229 -31.61 13.82 6.35
N ALA A 230 -31.95 14.55 7.41
CA ALA A 230 -31.01 15.37 8.18
C ALA A 230 -30.53 14.65 9.45
N ASN A 231 -31.33 13.72 9.98
CA ASN A 231 -31.05 13.02 11.24
C ASN A 231 -30.89 11.50 11.02
N ASP A 232 -29.98 10.89 11.78
CA ASP A 232 -29.86 9.43 11.83
C ASP A 232 -30.93 8.85 12.76
N TRP A 233 -31.70 7.89 12.25
CA TRP A 233 -32.73 7.20 13.02
C TRP A 233 -32.17 6.02 13.83
N LEU A 234 -30.95 5.56 13.54
CA LEU A 234 -30.38 4.37 14.16
C LEU A 234 -29.39 4.76 15.26
N ALA A 235 -29.66 4.32 16.49
CA ALA A 235 -28.72 4.38 17.60
C ALA A 235 -28.24 2.97 17.95
N ARG A 236 -26.92 2.79 18.08
CA ARG A 236 -26.32 1.50 18.47
C ARG A 236 -25.90 1.53 19.93
N GLY A 237 -26.29 0.50 20.68
CA GLY A 237 -25.76 0.26 22.03
C GLY A 237 -24.29 -0.18 22.01
N ALA A 238 -23.51 0.22 23.01
CA ALA A 238 -22.13 -0.25 23.15
C ALA A 238 -22.08 -1.78 23.29
N THR A 239 -21.21 -2.43 22.52
CA THR A 239 -20.97 -3.87 22.65
C THR A 239 -19.81 -4.07 23.63
N THR A 240 -20.13 -4.41 24.88
CA THR A 240 -19.13 -4.51 25.98
C THR A 240 -18.40 -5.85 26.01
N ASN A 241 -18.88 -6.86 25.26
CA ASN A 241 -18.21 -8.15 25.09
C ASN A 241 -18.48 -8.69 23.67
N PRO A 242 -17.61 -8.38 22.69
CA PRO A 242 -17.81 -8.82 21.31
C PRO A 242 -17.56 -10.33 21.17
N ASP A 243 -18.42 -11.00 20.40
CA ASP A 243 -18.22 -12.42 20.07
C ASP A 243 -16.97 -12.56 19.17
N THR A 244 -16.41 -13.77 19.07
CA THR A 244 -15.34 -14.07 18.10
C THR A 244 -15.92 -14.91 16.98
N ALA A 245 -15.93 -14.37 15.76
CA ALA A 245 -16.44 -15.03 14.58
C ALA A 245 -15.36 -15.93 13.93
N SER A 246 -15.79 -17.01 13.27
CA SER A 246 -14.94 -17.90 12.47
C SER A 246 -15.07 -17.69 10.97
N SER A 247 -15.96 -16.78 10.55
CA SER A 247 -16.23 -16.41 9.16
C SER A 247 -16.34 -14.90 9.05
N TYR A 248 -16.14 -14.36 7.85
CA TYR A 248 -16.33 -12.93 7.60
C TYR A 248 -17.75 -12.48 7.99
N ALA A 249 -17.85 -11.42 8.78
CA ALA A 249 -19.12 -10.85 9.19
C ALA A 249 -19.82 -10.12 8.04
N ILE A 250 -19.03 -9.42 7.20
CA ILE A 250 -19.48 -8.84 5.93
C ILE A 250 -18.62 -9.42 4.82
N ASP A 251 -19.27 -10.03 3.83
CA ASP A 251 -18.62 -10.64 2.67
C ASP A 251 -19.24 -10.10 1.38
N ILE A 252 -18.52 -9.21 0.69
CA ILE A 252 -18.92 -8.65 -0.60
C ILE A 252 -18.09 -9.38 -1.67
N THR A 253 -18.75 -10.19 -2.49
CA THR A 253 -18.06 -10.94 -3.55
C THR A 253 -17.76 -10.08 -4.76
N ALA A 254 -16.97 -10.60 -5.71
CA ALA A 254 -16.67 -9.91 -6.97
C ALA A 254 -17.91 -9.61 -7.83
N ALA A 255 -19.02 -10.35 -7.63
CA ALA A 255 -20.30 -10.08 -8.28
C ALA A 255 -21.17 -9.06 -7.51
N GLY A 256 -20.85 -8.82 -6.24
CA GLY A 256 -21.51 -7.83 -5.40
C GLY A 256 -21.02 -6.41 -5.67
N SER A 257 -21.84 -5.42 -5.37
CA SER A 257 -21.43 -4.01 -5.35
C SER A 257 -22.29 -3.22 -4.37
N VAL A 258 -21.77 -2.08 -3.89
CA VAL A 258 -22.53 -1.16 -3.02
C VAL A 258 -22.43 0.27 -3.53
N THR A 259 -23.56 0.84 -3.94
CA THR A 259 -23.66 2.21 -4.43
C THR A 259 -24.66 3.01 -3.59
N SER A 260 -24.22 4.14 -3.03
CA SER A 260 -25.10 5.08 -2.34
C SER A 260 -24.46 6.47 -2.24
N GLY A 261 -25.20 7.45 -1.73
CA GLY A 261 -24.62 8.75 -1.39
C GLY A 261 -23.50 8.61 -0.36
N ARG A 262 -23.76 7.89 0.74
CA ARG A 262 -22.81 7.49 1.79
C ARG A 262 -22.80 5.98 1.97
N VAL A 263 -21.65 5.38 2.22
CA VAL A 263 -21.54 3.94 2.50
C VAL A 263 -20.94 3.73 3.89
N GLN A 264 -21.55 2.85 4.68
CA GLN A 264 -21.08 2.52 6.03
C GLN A 264 -21.06 1.03 6.29
N LEU A 265 -19.93 0.50 6.72
CA LEU A 265 -19.74 -0.90 7.12
C LEU A 265 -19.35 -0.93 8.60
N ILE A 266 -20.02 -1.77 9.38
CA ILE A 266 -19.80 -1.87 10.82
C ILE A 266 -19.76 -3.35 11.19
N VAL A 267 -18.67 -3.79 11.82
CA VAL A 267 -18.52 -5.14 12.35
C VAL A 267 -18.23 -5.09 13.84
N THR A 268 -19.11 -5.70 14.63
CA THR A 268 -18.99 -5.70 16.10
C THR A 268 -18.27 -6.94 16.65
N ASP A 269 -18.24 -8.04 15.91
CA ASP A 269 -17.53 -9.26 16.32
C ASP A 269 -16.02 -9.15 16.03
N ARG A 270 -15.20 -9.89 16.79
CA ARG A 270 -13.77 -10.08 16.55
C ARG A 270 -13.54 -11.18 15.50
N GLY A 271 -12.31 -11.25 14.97
CA GLY A 271 -11.91 -12.29 14.00
C GLY A 271 -11.98 -11.79 12.56
N PRO A 272 -12.38 -12.62 11.57
CA PRO A 272 -12.59 -12.16 10.21
C PRO A 272 -13.75 -11.14 10.16
N GLY A 273 -13.43 -9.86 9.91
CA GLY A 273 -14.42 -8.79 9.96
C GLY A 273 -15.10 -8.57 8.61
N VAL A 274 -14.38 -7.94 7.69
CA VAL A 274 -14.86 -7.60 6.36
C VAL A 274 -13.97 -8.23 5.29
N ARG A 275 -14.58 -8.88 4.30
CA ARG A 275 -13.95 -9.17 3.01
C ARG A 275 -14.73 -8.48 1.91
N SER A 276 -14.02 -7.82 1.00
CA SER A 276 -14.61 -7.27 -0.20
C SER A 276 -13.77 -7.59 -1.43
N ALA A 277 -14.44 -8.05 -2.47
CA ALA A 277 -13.95 -8.14 -3.83
C ALA A 277 -14.81 -7.37 -4.84
N GLY A 278 -15.92 -6.78 -4.38
CA GLY A 278 -16.88 -6.06 -5.21
C GLY A 278 -16.75 -4.55 -5.08
N PRO A 279 -16.98 -3.76 -6.16
CA PRO A 279 -16.79 -2.32 -6.15
C PRO A 279 -17.76 -1.60 -5.20
N MET A 280 -17.31 -0.48 -4.66
CA MET A 280 -18.13 0.40 -3.82
C MET A 280 -18.02 1.85 -4.24
N ASN A 281 -19.15 2.56 -4.17
CA ASN A 281 -19.24 3.96 -4.57
C ASN A 281 -20.06 4.76 -3.56
N ALA A 282 -19.37 5.61 -2.79
CA ALA A 282 -19.97 6.66 -1.97
C ALA A 282 -19.97 7.96 -2.80
N SER A 283 -21.07 8.16 -3.55
CA SER A 283 -21.12 9.08 -4.70
C SER A 283 -21.16 10.57 -4.33
N LEU A 284 -21.60 10.91 -3.12
CA LEU A 284 -21.79 12.29 -2.67
C LEU A 284 -21.27 12.55 -1.24
N GLY A 285 -21.06 11.49 -0.49
CA GLY A 285 -20.72 11.52 0.92
C GLY A 285 -19.46 10.71 1.22
N ASP A 286 -19.43 10.24 2.46
CA ASP A 286 -18.28 9.56 3.05
C ASP A 286 -18.39 8.05 2.86
N PHE A 287 -17.25 7.38 2.92
CA PHE A 287 -17.16 5.95 3.16
C PHE A 287 -16.60 5.72 4.55
N THR A 288 -17.32 4.97 5.38
CA THR A 288 -16.84 4.62 6.73
C THR A 288 -16.88 3.12 6.97
N LEU A 289 -15.80 2.56 7.50
CA LEU A 289 -15.72 1.16 7.93
C LEU A 289 -15.19 1.12 9.36
N THR A 290 -15.94 0.53 10.28
CA THR A 290 -15.48 0.23 11.65
C THR A 290 -15.58 -1.26 11.89
N SER A 291 -14.47 -1.90 12.25
CA SER A 291 -14.41 -3.35 12.45
C SER A 291 -13.68 -3.70 13.74
N ASN A 292 -14.28 -4.57 14.55
CA ASN A 292 -13.59 -5.22 15.67
C ASN A 292 -12.71 -6.41 15.23
N GLY A 293 -12.68 -6.72 13.94
CA GLY A 293 -11.86 -7.76 13.33
C GLY A 293 -11.04 -7.25 12.13
N ASN A 294 -10.48 -8.18 11.37
CA ASN A 294 -9.66 -7.91 10.19
C ASN A 294 -10.50 -7.35 9.02
N VAL A 295 -9.86 -6.56 8.16
CA VAL A 295 -10.46 -5.97 6.97
C VAL A 295 -9.60 -6.31 5.76
N GLU A 296 -10.22 -6.92 4.75
CA GLU A 296 -9.57 -7.35 3.52
C GLU A 296 -10.33 -6.81 2.30
N PHE A 297 -9.62 -6.06 1.47
CA PHE A 297 -10.06 -5.70 0.13
C PHE A 297 -9.13 -6.36 -0.88
N SER A 298 -9.72 -7.08 -1.84
CA SER A 298 -8.97 -7.74 -2.91
C SER A 298 -9.61 -7.38 -4.25
N HIS A 299 -8.84 -6.90 -5.22
CA HIS A 299 -9.34 -6.57 -6.56
C HIS A 299 -10.53 -5.58 -6.56
N THR A 300 -10.61 -4.72 -5.54
CA THR A 300 -11.77 -3.84 -5.33
C THR A 300 -11.52 -2.44 -5.87
N LYS A 301 -12.56 -1.79 -6.41
CA LYS A 301 -12.55 -0.36 -6.73
C LYS A 301 -13.48 0.39 -5.77
N LEU A 302 -12.92 1.37 -5.06
CA LEU A 302 -13.64 2.25 -4.15
C LEU A 302 -13.57 3.69 -4.64
N SER A 303 -14.72 4.28 -4.96
CA SER A 303 -14.85 5.70 -5.30
C SER A 303 -15.58 6.43 -4.18
N VAL A 304 -14.98 7.49 -3.65
CA VAL A 304 -15.51 8.24 -2.50
C VAL A 304 -15.48 9.73 -2.80
N ALA A 305 -16.62 10.40 -2.63
CA ALA A 305 -16.74 11.82 -2.93
C ALA A 305 -16.07 12.71 -1.87
N ARG A 306 -16.30 12.42 -0.58
CA ARG A 306 -15.79 13.20 0.56
C ARG A 306 -14.71 12.42 1.29
N ASP A 307 -14.95 11.96 2.52
CA ASP A 307 -13.92 11.31 3.34
C ASP A 307 -13.99 9.78 3.26
N PHE A 308 -12.83 9.13 3.24
CA PHE A 308 -12.68 7.69 3.38
C PHE A 308 -12.06 7.38 4.74
N ALA A 309 -12.78 6.67 5.61
CA ALA A 309 -12.32 6.35 6.96
C ALA A 309 -12.49 4.86 7.26
N VAL A 310 -11.38 4.17 7.52
CA VAL A 310 -11.35 2.77 7.94
C VAL A 310 -10.72 2.67 9.32
N THR A 311 -11.41 2.07 10.28
CA THR A 311 -10.91 1.76 11.62
C THR A 311 -11.09 0.28 11.90
N ALA A 312 -9.99 -0.43 12.14
CA ALA A 312 -9.99 -1.85 12.45
C ALA A 312 -9.25 -2.13 13.76
N GLN A 313 -9.81 -3.01 14.60
CA GLN A 313 -9.10 -3.57 15.76
C GLN A 313 -8.21 -4.77 15.39
N GLY A 314 -8.27 -5.21 14.13
CA GLY A 314 -7.33 -6.17 13.55
C GLY A 314 -6.50 -5.54 12.43
N SER A 315 -6.01 -6.35 11.50
CA SER A 315 -5.23 -5.89 10.34
C SER A 315 -6.12 -5.30 9.24
N VAL A 316 -5.52 -4.43 8.42
CA VAL A 316 -6.12 -3.95 7.16
C VAL A 316 -5.23 -4.37 5.99
N THR A 317 -5.78 -5.12 5.04
CA THR A 317 -5.04 -5.62 3.88
C THR A 317 -5.76 -5.20 2.61
N LEU A 318 -5.04 -4.49 1.74
CA LEU A 318 -5.48 -4.09 0.41
C LEU A 318 -4.59 -4.82 -0.61
N THR A 319 -5.19 -5.69 -1.43
CA THR A 319 -4.51 -6.39 -2.53
C THR A 319 -5.17 -5.98 -3.83
N ASP A 320 -4.40 -5.46 -4.78
CA ASP A 320 -4.89 -5.00 -6.10
C ASP A 320 -6.13 -4.11 -6.01
N THR A 321 -6.18 -3.27 -4.97
CA THR A 321 -7.33 -2.43 -4.65
C THR A 321 -7.05 -0.99 -5.04
N GLU A 322 -8.01 -0.35 -5.71
CA GLU A 322 -7.98 1.06 -6.09
C GLU A 322 -8.96 1.83 -5.22
N VAL A 323 -8.46 2.72 -4.36
CA VAL A 323 -9.25 3.66 -3.56
C VAL A 323 -9.01 5.07 -4.09
N LYS A 324 -10.08 5.74 -4.51
CA LYS A 324 -10.05 7.13 -5.00
C LYS A 324 -10.98 8.01 -4.17
N VAL A 325 -10.40 8.99 -3.50
CA VAL A 325 -11.08 9.95 -2.63
C VAL A 325 -11.01 11.34 -3.25
N ASN A 326 -12.14 11.82 -3.76
CA ASN A 326 -12.16 12.99 -4.65
C ASN A 326 -12.05 14.33 -3.93
N GLY A 327 -12.59 14.47 -2.72
CA GLY A 327 -12.67 15.75 -2.02
C GLY A 327 -12.03 15.79 -0.64
N GLY A 328 -12.00 14.66 0.08
CA GLY A 328 -11.63 14.62 1.49
C GLY A 328 -10.35 13.86 1.82
N LEU A 329 -10.19 13.56 3.10
CA LEU A 329 -9.08 12.79 3.66
C LEU A 329 -9.31 11.29 3.44
N ALA A 330 -8.25 10.54 3.15
CA ALA A 330 -8.23 9.09 3.27
C ALA A 330 -7.50 8.65 4.55
N GLY A 331 -8.25 8.22 5.56
CA GLY A 331 -7.75 7.73 6.83
C GLY A 331 -7.91 6.21 6.98
N VAL A 332 -6.83 5.51 7.30
CA VAL A 332 -6.87 4.09 7.71
C VAL A 332 -6.15 3.95 9.05
N SER A 333 -6.87 3.44 10.04
CA SER A 333 -6.34 3.12 11.36
C SER A 333 -6.55 1.63 11.63
N ALA A 334 -5.49 0.92 11.98
CA ALA A 334 -5.50 -0.48 12.36
C ALA A 334 -4.83 -0.63 13.73
N ALA A 335 -5.35 -1.49 14.60
CA ALA A 335 -4.63 -1.87 15.81
C ALA A 335 -3.47 -2.85 15.52
N ASP A 336 -3.51 -3.53 14.37
CA ASP A 336 -2.43 -4.36 13.83
C ASP A 336 -1.80 -3.71 12.58
N ALA A 337 -1.25 -4.53 11.67
CA ALA A 337 -0.57 -4.06 10.47
C ALA A 337 -1.55 -3.58 9.38
N ILE A 338 -1.07 -2.62 8.59
CA ILE A 338 -1.66 -2.18 7.33
C ILE A 338 -0.76 -2.66 6.19
N THR A 339 -1.31 -3.39 5.22
CA THR A 339 -0.56 -3.89 4.07
C THR A 339 -1.26 -3.52 2.77
N LEU A 340 -0.53 -2.87 1.87
CA LEU A 340 -0.94 -2.57 0.50
C LEU A 340 -0.03 -3.35 -0.44
N THR A 341 -0.62 -4.22 -1.24
CA THR A 341 0.05 -5.05 -2.25
C THR A 341 -0.55 -4.70 -3.61
N GLY A 342 0.25 -4.16 -4.54
CA GLY A 342 -0.24 -3.71 -5.85
C GLY A 342 -1.35 -2.66 -5.82
N SER A 343 -1.58 -2.01 -4.68
CA SER A 343 -2.79 -1.22 -4.42
C SER A 343 -2.55 0.27 -4.57
N SER A 344 -3.59 1.01 -4.95
CA SER A 344 -3.55 2.47 -5.04
C SER A 344 -4.51 3.12 -4.03
N LEU A 345 -4.00 4.03 -3.23
CA LEU A 345 -4.75 4.90 -2.33
C LEU A 345 -4.49 6.34 -2.76
N LEU A 346 -5.48 6.94 -3.41
CA LEU A 346 -5.41 8.27 -3.99
C LEU A 346 -6.41 9.18 -3.30
N ALA A 347 -5.97 10.34 -2.82
CA ALA A 347 -6.85 11.31 -2.16
C ALA A 347 -6.57 12.74 -2.59
N SER A 348 -7.58 13.60 -2.56
CA SER A 348 -7.37 15.04 -2.72
C SER A 348 -6.95 15.71 -1.41
N GLY A 349 -7.66 15.43 -0.30
CA GLY A 349 -7.53 16.14 0.98
C GLY A 349 -6.47 15.61 1.96
N GLY A 350 -5.62 14.67 1.53
CA GLY A 350 -4.56 14.08 2.35
C GLY A 350 -4.78 12.60 2.67
N ILE A 351 -3.70 11.92 3.08
CA ILE A 351 -3.74 10.50 3.44
C ILE A 351 -3.10 10.30 4.80
N LYS A 352 -3.76 9.52 5.67
CA LYS A 352 -3.24 9.10 6.98
C LYS A 352 -3.35 7.59 7.14
N LEU A 353 -2.22 6.93 7.37
CA LEU A 353 -2.15 5.52 7.74
C LEU A 353 -1.59 5.41 9.16
N ASN A 354 -2.29 4.72 10.05
CA ASN A 354 -1.87 4.47 11.42
C ASN A 354 -2.03 2.98 11.77
N GLY A 355 -0.93 2.28 12.04
CA GLY A 355 -0.93 0.85 12.34
C GLY A 355 0.25 0.42 13.20
N THR A 356 0.32 -0.85 13.60
CA THR A 356 1.54 -1.39 14.24
C THR A 356 2.65 -1.65 13.25
N GLY A 357 2.34 -1.86 11.98
CA GLY A 357 3.28 -2.00 10.88
C GLY A 357 2.63 -1.48 9.60
N ILE A 358 3.40 -0.84 8.73
CA ILE A 358 2.91 -0.39 7.42
C ILE A 358 3.79 -0.97 6.33
N ALA A 359 3.20 -1.71 5.40
CA ALA A 359 3.91 -2.30 4.27
C ALA A 359 3.25 -1.91 2.95
N LEU A 360 4.04 -1.31 2.05
CA LEU A 360 3.69 -1.01 0.66
C LEU A 360 4.59 -1.89 -0.22
N GLN A 361 3.98 -2.86 -0.89
CA GLN A 361 4.70 -3.92 -1.60
C GLN A 361 4.17 -4.10 -3.02
N PRO A 362 5.00 -4.64 -3.92
CA PRO A 362 4.55 -5.06 -5.23
C PRO A 362 3.64 -6.29 -5.15
N ASP A 363 2.71 -6.41 -6.10
CA ASP A 363 1.94 -7.64 -6.35
C ASP A 363 2.77 -8.71 -7.07
N ASP A 364 2.12 -9.82 -7.42
CA ASP A 364 2.73 -10.92 -8.18
C ASP A 364 3.18 -10.49 -9.60
N ALA A 365 2.62 -9.40 -10.14
CA ALA A 365 2.99 -8.79 -11.40
C ALA A 365 4.11 -7.74 -11.27
N MET A 366 4.70 -7.61 -10.07
CA MET A 366 5.72 -6.61 -9.72
C MET A 366 5.23 -5.15 -9.81
N ALA A 367 3.92 -4.93 -9.85
CA ALA A 367 3.33 -3.60 -9.79
C ALA A 367 3.34 -3.11 -8.34
N GLY A 368 4.11 -2.05 -8.09
CA GLY A 368 4.17 -1.41 -6.79
C GLY A 368 2.88 -0.71 -6.39
N SER A 369 2.69 -0.56 -5.08
CA SER A 369 1.61 0.23 -4.52
C SER A 369 1.83 1.73 -4.73
N THR A 370 0.75 2.51 -4.70
CA THR A 370 0.78 3.97 -4.80
C THR A 370 -0.05 4.60 -3.69
N VAL A 371 0.56 5.44 -2.87
CA VAL A 371 -0.11 6.24 -1.84
C VAL A 371 0.14 7.71 -2.16
N ALA A 372 -0.84 8.39 -2.73
CA ALA A 372 -0.63 9.73 -3.24
C ALA A 372 -1.76 10.72 -2.92
N SER A 373 -1.39 11.89 -2.40
CA SER A 373 -2.29 13.03 -2.23
C SER A 373 -2.03 14.10 -3.29
N SER A 374 -3.10 14.58 -3.94
CA SER A 374 -3.00 15.56 -5.03
C SER A 374 -3.07 17.02 -4.60
N GLN A 375 -3.50 17.33 -3.38
CA GLN A 375 -3.58 18.71 -2.86
C GLN A 375 -3.01 18.88 -1.45
N SER A 376 -2.78 17.79 -0.71
CA SER A 376 -2.33 17.84 0.69
C SER A 376 -1.23 16.79 0.96
N GLY A 377 -1.01 16.43 2.22
CA GLY A 377 0.10 15.59 2.66
C GLY A 377 -0.23 14.11 2.77
N VAL A 378 0.82 13.32 2.97
CA VAL A 378 0.73 11.90 3.29
C VAL A 378 1.46 11.63 4.60
N VAL A 379 0.77 11.06 5.57
CA VAL A 379 1.30 10.70 6.89
C VAL A 379 1.18 9.20 7.12
N LEU A 380 2.31 8.53 7.35
CA LEU A 380 2.38 7.12 7.73
C LEU A 380 2.95 7.04 9.15
N LYS A 381 2.15 6.53 10.09
CA LYS A 381 2.52 6.36 11.50
C LYS A 381 2.46 4.89 11.87
N SER A 382 3.60 4.35 12.31
CA SER A 382 3.76 2.93 12.61
C SER A 382 4.30 2.70 14.02
N GLY A 383 3.67 1.78 14.76
CA GLY A 383 4.16 1.26 16.04
C GLY A 383 5.36 0.31 15.93
N ALA A 384 5.77 -0.05 14.72
CA ALA A 384 6.96 -0.82 14.38
C ALA A 384 7.52 -0.28 13.05
N ASP A 385 7.69 -1.13 12.03
CA ASP A 385 8.35 -0.75 10.77
C ASP A 385 7.41 -0.07 9.78
N ILE A 386 7.99 0.76 8.91
CA ILE A 386 7.40 1.20 7.64
C ILE A 386 8.26 0.66 6.50
N VAL A 387 7.66 -0.11 5.60
CA VAL A 387 8.35 -0.75 4.48
C VAL A 387 7.72 -0.31 3.16
N ASN A 388 8.51 0.33 2.30
CA ASN A 388 8.14 0.76 0.96
C ASN A 388 9.05 0.05 -0.06
N VAL A 389 8.52 -0.97 -0.74
CA VAL A 389 9.26 -1.74 -1.75
C VAL A 389 8.66 -1.46 -3.12
N GLY A 390 9.46 -0.90 -4.01
CA GLY A 390 9.09 -0.64 -5.41
C GLY A 390 7.80 0.17 -5.59
N SER A 391 7.44 0.97 -4.59
CA SER A 391 6.15 1.64 -4.45
C SER A 391 6.33 3.16 -4.32
N LEU A 392 5.28 3.93 -4.60
CA LEU A 392 5.29 5.39 -4.59
C LEU A 392 4.51 5.94 -3.39
N VAL A 393 5.15 6.81 -2.61
CA VAL A 393 4.50 7.67 -1.61
C VAL A 393 4.71 9.12 -2.02
N GLN A 394 3.63 9.87 -2.24
CA GLN A 394 3.71 11.25 -2.72
C GLN A 394 2.69 12.16 -2.04
N GLY A 395 3.12 13.34 -1.59
CA GLY A 395 2.23 14.41 -1.15
C GLY A 395 2.57 15.76 -1.76
N GLN A 396 1.64 16.71 -1.67
CA GLN A 396 1.84 18.08 -2.13
C GLN A 396 2.42 18.97 -1.04
N ALA A 397 1.73 19.13 0.09
CA ALA A 397 2.06 20.02 1.20
C ALA A 397 1.66 19.35 2.52
N SER A 398 1.91 19.97 3.67
CA SER A 398 1.41 19.43 4.94
C SER A 398 -0.12 19.31 4.96
N ILE A 399 -0.64 18.36 5.73
CA ILE A 399 -2.06 18.29 6.08
C ILE A 399 -2.36 19.43 7.07
N ASP A 400 -3.33 20.26 6.71
CA ASP A 400 -3.71 21.42 7.52
C ASP A 400 -4.22 21.01 8.91
N ALA A 401 -3.77 21.74 9.93
CA ALA A 401 -4.12 21.50 11.35
C ALA A 401 -3.80 20.09 11.88
N ASP A 402 -2.92 19.33 11.22
CA ASP A 402 -2.48 18.02 11.68
C ASP A 402 -1.09 18.06 12.31
N ALA A 403 -1.02 17.80 13.61
CA ALA A 403 0.24 17.81 14.36
C ALA A 403 1.21 16.69 13.95
N ASP A 404 0.71 15.59 13.38
CA ASP A 404 1.56 14.49 12.88
C ASP A 404 2.11 14.78 11.47
N SER A 405 1.66 15.86 10.80
CA SER A 405 2.07 16.20 9.43
C SER A 405 3.16 17.26 9.40
N ALA A 406 4.42 16.85 9.32
CA ALA A 406 5.57 17.75 9.25
C ALA A 406 5.85 18.33 7.84
N GLY A 407 5.23 17.79 6.79
CA GLY A 407 5.47 18.20 5.41
C GLY A 407 4.57 17.48 4.42
N ALA A 408 4.95 17.52 3.14
CA ALA A 408 4.25 16.82 2.08
C ALA A 408 4.21 15.30 2.29
N VAL A 409 5.32 14.73 2.78
CA VAL A 409 5.39 13.32 3.17
C VAL A 409 6.00 13.24 4.56
N THR A 410 5.30 12.58 5.48
CA THR A 410 5.77 12.32 6.85
C THR A 410 5.69 10.83 7.16
N LEU A 411 6.82 10.20 7.44
CA LEU A 411 6.89 8.82 7.94
C LEU A 411 7.41 8.84 9.37
N ASN A 412 6.65 8.26 10.29
CA ASN A 412 7.00 8.13 11.69
C ASN A 412 6.87 6.66 12.11
N ALA A 413 8.00 5.98 12.27
CA ALA A 413 8.08 4.57 12.64
C ALA A 413 8.74 4.44 14.03
N ALA A 414 8.13 3.69 14.95
CA ALA A 414 8.83 3.32 16.18
C ALA A 414 9.95 2.29 15.92
N GLY A 415 9.86 1.54 14.82
CA GLY A 415 10.88 0.62 14.31
C GLY A 415 11.71 1.24 13.21
N ARG A 416 11.89 0.51 12.10
CA ARG A 416 12.73 0.87 10.95
C ARG A 416 11.90 1.46 9.82
N ILE A 417 12.49 2.39 9.06
CA ILE A 417 11.95 2.80 7.75
C ILE A 417 12.81 2.18 6.65
N LEU A 418 12.20 1.37 5.79
CA LEU A 418 12.83 0.82 4.59
C LEU A 418 12.19 1.41 3.34
N ASN A 419 12.98 2.07 2.50
CA ASN A 419 12.63 2.44 1.13
C ASN A 419 13.56 1.68 0.19
N GLN A 420 13.02 0.74 -0.60
CA GLN A 420 13.82 -0.17 -1.40
C GLN A 420 13.28 -0.32 -2.82
N SER A 421 14.20 -0.50 -3.77
CA SER A 421 13.87 -1.03 -5.10
C SER A 421 14.53 -2.39 -5.29
N GLN A 422 13.78 -3.37 -5.78
CA GLN A 422 14.30 -4.67 -6.20
C GLN A 422 14.55 -4.67 -7.72
N PRO A 423 15.36 -5.58 -8.28
CA PRO A 423 15.71 -5.56 -9.71
C PRO A 423 14.52 -5.56 -10.68
N GLN A 424 13.43 -6.26 -10.34
CA GLN A 424 12.24 -6.39 -11.21
C GLN A 424 11.11 -5.41 -10.88
N THR A 425 11.18 -4.73 -9.73
CA THR A 425 10.12 -3.80 -9.31
C THR A 425 10.29 -2.43 -9.93
N ARG A 426 9.27 -1.58 -9.80
CA ARG A 426 9.44 -0.13 -9.96
C ARG A 426 10.41 0.42 -8.90
N ILE A 427 10.77 1.69 -9.04
CA ILE A 427 11.61 2.39 -8.06
C ILE A 427 10.77 2.69 -6.82
N GLY A 428 11.29 2.41 -5.63
CA GLY A 428 10.75 2.91 -4.37
C GLY A 428 10.98 4.41 -4.25
N ILE A 429 9.91 5.20 -4.19
CA ILE A 429 9.98 6.66 -4.19
C ILE A 429 9.17 7.24 -3.03
N LEU A 430 9.80 8.11 -2.25
CA LEU A 430 9.14 9.05 -1.35
C LEU A 430 9.30 10.46 -1.95
N PHE A 431 8.21 11.16 -2.23
CA PHE A 431 8.28 12.46 -2.92
C PHE A 431 7.37 13.55 -2.33
N GLY A 432 7.99 14.66 -1.90
CA GLY A 432 7.30 15.89 -1.53
C GLY A 432 7.33 16.94 -2.64
N VAL A 433 6.17 17.33 -3.17
CA VAL A 433 6.08 18.18 -4.37
C VAL A 433 6.18 19.69 -4.05
N GLN A 434 5.54 20.17 -3.00
CA GLN A 434 5.54 21.60 -2.59
C GLN A 434 5.91 21.81 -1.13
N GLY A 435 6.00 20.72 -0.35
CA GLY A 435 6.40 20.68 1.05
C GLY A 435 7.49 19.66 1.30
N ASP A 436 7.92 19.56 2.56
CA ASP A 436 9.07 18.77 2.97
C ASP A 436 8.80 17.26 2.96
N VAL A 437 9.88 16.46 2.91
CA VAL A 437 9.84 15.05 3.28
C VAL A 437 10.49 14.89 4.64
N SER A 438 9.75 14.36 5.62
CA SER A 438 10.20 14.16 7.00
C SER A 438 10.12 12.68 7.38
N LEU A 439 11.25 12.10 7.75
CA LEU A 439 11.37 10.69 8.14
C LEU A 439 11.89 10.60 9.58
N THR A 440 11.16 9.92 10.45
CA THR A 440 11.57 9.61 11.82
C THR A 440 11.43 8.13 12.09
N ALA A 441 12.51 7.48 12.50
CA ALA A 441 12.55 6.07 12.86
C ALA A 441 13.15 5.88 14.25
N GLY A 442 12.58 4.97 15.06
CA GLY A 442 13.17 4.58 16.34
C GLY A 442 14.44 3.74 16.19
N THR A 443 14.64 3.13 15.02
CA THR A 443 15.85 2.39 14.63
C THR A 443 16.42 2.97 13.33
N ASP A 444 16.68 2.14 12.32
CA ASP A 444 17.38 2.53 11.11
C ASP A 444 16.44 3.16 10.06
N ILE A 445 17.03 3.98 9.20
CA ILE A 445 16.40 4.44 7.95
C ILE A 445 17.27 3.93 6.81
N VAL A 446 16.71 3.08 5.97
CA VAL A 446 17.41 2.44 4.85
C VAL A 446 16.76 2.88 3.54
N ASN A 447 17.55 3.53 2.69
CA ASN A 447 17.22 3.87 1.31
C ASN A 447 18.13 3.05 0.38
N GLN A 448 17.62 1.94 -0.14
CA GLN A 448 18.39 0.97 -0.91
C GLN A 448 17.92 0.94 -2.37
N ASN A 449 18.79 1.37 -3.30
CA ASN A 449 18.45 1.53 -4.72
C ASN A 449 17.18 2.38 -4.97
N ALA A 450 16.86 3.29 -4.04
CA ALA A 450 15.57 3.96 -3.96
C ALA A 450 15.73 5.48 -3.82
N ARG A 451 14.62 6.23 -3.86
CA ARG A 451 14.67 7.70 -3.91
C ARG A 451 13.84 8.33 -2.80
N ILE A 452 14.46 9.28 -2.11
CA ILE A 452 13.84 10.22 -1.18
C ILE A 452 14.02 11.62 -1.77
N LEU A 453 12.94 12.22 -2.24
CA LEU A 453 12.96 13.44 -3.03
C LEU A 453 12.05 14.49 -2.40
N SER A 454 12.50 15.74 -2.37
CA SER A 454 11.69 16.87 -1.95
C SER A 454 12.01 18.07 -2.82
N ASN A 455 11.00 18.79 -3.29
CA ASN A 455 11.22 20.10 -3.89
C ASN A 455 11.50 21.18 -2.84
N ARG A 456 11.28 20.87 -1.56
CA ARG A 456 11.63 21.71 -0.42
C ARG A 456 12.77 21.04 0.35
N SER A 457 12.61 20.78 1.64
CA SER A 457 13.64 20.16 2.48
C SER A 457 13.40 18.66 2.66
N VAL A 458 14.48 17.95 3.00
CA VAL A 458 14.45 16.58 3.50
C VAL A 458 14.98 16.58 4.93
N SER A 459 14.22 16.03 5.87
CA SER A 459 14.61 15.88 7.27
C SER A 459 14.57 14.42 7.67
N ILE A 460 15.69 13.89 8.19
CA ILE A 460 15.84 12.48 8.56
C ILE A 460 16.33 12.40 10.01
N ALA A 461 15.59 11.67 10.84
CA ALA A 461 15.97 11.36 12.21
C ALA A 461 15.87 9.84 12.45
N ALA A 462 17.02 9.17 12.49
CA ALA A 462 17.14 7.75 12.80
C ALA A 462 17.63 7.56 14.26
N GLY A 463 16.92 6.72 15.01
CA GLY A 463 17.39 6.25 16.31
C GLY A 463 18.62 5.33 16.18
N GLY A 464 18.74 4.63 15.06
CA GLY A 464 19.90 3.84 14.63
C GLY A 464 20.62 4.51 13.46
N ASP A 465 20.94 3.76 12.42
CA ASP A 465 21.75 4.19 11.27
C ASP A 465 20.90 4.80 10.14
N LEU A 466 21.50 5.70 9.36
CA LEU A 466 21.02 6.04 8.01
C LEU A 466 21.88 5.31 6.98
N GLU A 467 21.26 4.50 6.15
CA GLU A 467 21.90 3.81 5.04
C GLU A 467 21.31 4.28 3.70
N ASN A 468 22.12 4.97 2.90
CA ASN A 468 21.80 5.33 1.51
C ASN A 468 22.72 4.53 0.59
N VAL A 469 22.23 3.39 0.11
CA VAL A 469 23.08 2.32 -0.46
C VAL A 469 22.62 1.89 -1.84
N VAL A 470 23.58 1.68 -2.72
CA VAL A 470 23.38 1.01 -4.01
C VAL A 470 23.97 -0.38 -3.97
N ASP A 471 23.21 -1.37 -4.41
CA ASP A 471 23.65 -2.75 -4.44
C ASP A 471 24.69 -2.99 -5.54
N HIS A 472 25.75 -3.69 -5.14
CA HIS A 472 26.92 -3.95 -5.98
C HIS A 472 27.40 -5.38 -5.75
N SER A 473 27.68 -6.10 -6.85
CA SER A 473 28.33 -7.40 -6.77
C SER A 473 29.83 -7.20 -6.55
N THR A 474 30.43 -7.90 -5.59
CA THR A 474 31.88 -7.90 -5.48
C THR A 474 32.51 -8.52 -6.73
N GLY A 475 33.57 -7.88 -7.24
CA GLY A 475 34.33 -8.43 -8.36
C GLY A 475 35.29 -9.53 -7.90
N VAL A 476 36.06 -10.11 -8.84
CA VAL A 476 37.02 -11.17 -8.51
C VAL A 476 38.06 -10.68 -7.50
N GLN A 477 38.23 -11.41 -6.39
CA GLN A 477 39.12 -11.04 -5.28
C GLN A 477 38.83 -9.62 -4.73
N ASP A 478 37.56 -9.22 -4.70
CA ASP A 478 37.11 -7.91 -4.22
C ASP A 478 37.87 -6.75 -4.91
N GLY A 479 38.01 -6.78 -6.23
CA GLY A 479 38.71 -5.70 -6.94
C GLY A 479 40.23 -5.68 -6.77
N ALA A 480 40.84 -6.74 -6.23
CA ALA A 480 42.29 -6.85 -6.15
C ALA A 480 42.93 -7.06 -7.54
N VAL A 481 44.19 -6.62 -7.67
CA VAL A 481 44.99 -6.81 -8.88
C VAL A 481 45.48 -8.24 -8.96
N ILE A 482 45.05 -8.97 -9.99
CA ILE A 482 45.50 -10.34 -10.27
C ILE A 482 46.52 -10.29 -11.39
N GLY A 483 47.80 -10.54 -11.06
CA GLY A 483 48.87 -10.68 -12.03
C GLY A 483 48.94 -12.10 -12.60
N PHE A 484 49.32 -12.24 -13.88
CA PHE A 484 49.60 -13.54 -14.49
C PHE A 484 50.89 -13.49 -15.32
N ALA A 485 51.56 -14.65 -15.41
CA ALA A 485 52.72 -14.87 -16.26
C ALA A 485 52.70 -16.30 -16.80
N GLU A 486 52.59 -16.44 -18.11
CA GLU A 486 52.51 -17.70 -18.84
C GLU A 486 53.72 -17.85 -19.76
N GLN A 487 54.24 -19.08 -19.88
CA GLN A 487 55.26 -19.44 -20.87
C GLN A 487 54.69 -20.50 -21.80
N GLY A 488 54.68 -20.20 -23.10
CA GLY A 488 54.17 -21.07 -24.15
C GLY A 488 55.27 -21.81 -24.93
N GLY A 489 54.87 -22.41 -26.05
CA GLY A 489 55.72 -23.21 -26.93
C GLY A 489 57.01 -22.49 -27.38
N ARG A 490 58.07 -23.27 -27.53
CA ARG A 490 59.39 -22.81 -27.97
C ARG A 490 59.57 -23.11 -29.46
N PHE A 491 59.97 -22.11 -30.23
CA PHE A 491 60.42 -22.28 -31.61
C PHE A 491 61.85 -21.73 -31.74
N LEU A 492 62.81 -22.60 -32.08
CA LEU A 492 64.25 -22.31 -32.04
C LEU A 492 64.70 -21.78 -30.65
N PHE A 493 65.20 -20.54 -30.60
CA PHE A 493 65.64 -19.84 -29.39
C PHE A 493 64.56 -18.92 -28.79
N PHE A 494 63.42 -18.72 -29.46
CA PHE A 494 62.34 -17.83 -29.00
C PHE A 494 61.30 -18.61 -28.21
N ARG A 495 60.88 -18.07 -27.06
CA ARG A 495 59.78 -18.59 -26.25
C ARG A 495 58.63 -17.59 -26.28
N HIS A 496 57.42 -18.07 -26.50
CA HIS A 496 56.24 -17.26 -26.23
C HIS A 496 56.15 -16.99 -24.73
N ARG A 497 56.09 -15.72 -24.34
CA ARG A 497 55.82 -15.28 -22.97
C ARG A 497 54.63 -14.34 -22.98
N SER A 498 53.66 -14.58 -22.10
CA SER A 498 52.54 -13.67 -21.90
C SER A 498 52.53 -13.26 -20.44
N ASP A 499 52.55 -11.97 -20.16
CA ASP A 499 52.48 -11.41 -18.83
C ASP A 499 51.46 -10.27 -18.78
N GLY A 500 50.84 -10.07 -17.64
CA GLY A 500 49.78 -9.08 -17.51
C GLY A 500 49.14 -9.03 -16.15
N PHE A 501 48.09 -8.23 -16.05
CA PHE A 501 47.22 -8.21 -14.90
C PHE A 501 45.77 -7.97 -15.31
N THR A 502 44.86 -8.34 -14.42
CA THR A 502 43.43 -8.06 -14.50
C THR A 502 42.93 -7.54 -13.16
N VAL A 503 41.99 -6.62 -13.20
CA VAL A 503 41.21 -6.13 -12.05
C VAL A 503 39.76 -6.21 -12.43
N ASP A 504 38.92 -6.65 -11.50
CA ASP A 504 37.48 -6.69 -11.66
C ASP A 504 36.81 -6.05 -10.46
N TYR A 505 36.21 -4.87 -10.68
CA TYR A 505 35.47 -4.16 -9.65
C TYR A 505 34.02 -4.62 -9.56
N GLY A 506 33.57 -5.62 -10.32
CA GLY A 506 32.18 -6.09 -10.31
C GLY A 506 31.22 -5.14 -11.05
N ALA A 507 29.92 -5.27 -10.76
CA ALA A 507 28.85 -4.54 -11.43
C ALA A 507 27.75 -4.09 -10.45
N LEU A 508 27.00 -3.05 -10.82
CA LEU A 508 25.79 -2.66 -10.09
C LEU A 508 24.68 -3.70 -10.30
N ALA A 509 23.86 -3.92 -9.28
CA ALA A 509 22.69 -4.80 -9.41
C ALA A 509 21.70 -4.28 -10.46
N ASP A 510 21.49 -2.96 -10.53
CA ASP A 510 20.72 -2.28 -11.56
C ASP A 510 21.19 -0.82 -11.70
N ALA A 511 21.85 -0.49 -12.80
CA ALA A 511 22.40 0.85 -13.06
C ALA A 511 21.32 1.94 -13.19
N SER A 512 20.04 1.59 -13.37
CA SER A 512 18.93 2.55 -13.41
C SER A 512 18.38 2.91 -12.02
N LYS A 513 18.77 2.15 -10.98
CA LYS A 513 18.22 2.24 -9.62
C LYS A 513 19.30 2.65 -8.63
N LEU A 514 19.78 3.88 -8.79
CA LEU A 514 20.69 4.50 -7.82
C LEU A 514 19.91 5.05 -6.62
N ALA A 515 20.61 5.13 -5.48
CA ALA A 515 20.07 5.62 -4.23
C ALA A 515 20.24 7.14 -4.11
N TYR A 516 19.13 7.87 -3.99
CA TYR A 516 19.12 9.33 -3.90
C TYR A 516 18.39 9.83 -2.68
N ILE A 517 19.01 10.80 -2.00
CA ILE A 517 18.37 11.70 -1.05
C ILE A 517 18.55 13.11 -1.59
N THR A 518 17.47 13.80 -1.96
CA THR A 518 17.58 15.09 -2.64
C THR A 518 16.55 16.10 -2.17
N ALA A 519 17.04 17.28 -1.83
CA ALA A 519 16.26 18.49 -1.65
C ALA A 519 16.56 19.45 -2.81
N ASP A 520 15.53 19.87 -3.57
CA ASP A 520 15.74 20.75 -4.72
C ASP A 520 15.96 22.20 -4.27
N ALA A 521 14.98 22.84 -3.61
CA ALA A 521 15.13 24.21 -3.14
C ALA A 521 15.54 24.34 -1.67
N GLY A 522 15.28 23.32 -0.85
CA GLY A 522 15.48 23.36 0.61
C GLY A 522 16.76 22.66 1.07
N ASN A 523 16.82 22.38 2.37
CA ASN A 523 17.98 21.77 3.01
C ASN A 523 17.83 20.24 3.10
N VAL A 524 18.94 19.53 3.24
CA VAL A 524 18.94 18.15 3.75
C VAL A 524 19.48 18.17 5.18
N SER A 525 18.70 17.69 6.15
CA SER A 525 19.13 17.50 7.53
C SER A 525 19.07 16.01 7.92
N VAL A 526 20.13 15.53 8.55
CA VAL A 526 20.23 14.12 8.98
C VAL A 526 20.75 14.04 10.40
N ARG A 527 20.06 13.25 11.23
CA ARG A 527 20.49 12.84 12.57
C ARG A 527 20.40 11.33 12.69
N ALA A 528 21.51 10.68 13.02
CA ALA A 528 21.62 9.21 13.11
C ALA A 528 22.75 8.76 14.05
N ALA A 529 22.86 7.46 14.34
CA ALA A 529 24.03 6.84 14.95
C ALA A 529 25.21 6.91 13.97
N ASN A 530 25.08 6.23 12.84
CA ASN A 530 26.00 6.31 11.70
C ASN A 530 25.27 6.80 10.46
N VAL A 531 26.01 7.44 9.55
CA VAL A 531 25.51 7.79 8.21
C VAL A 531 26.39 7.12 7.18
N ARG A 532 25.82 6.18 6.42
CA ARG A 532 26.50 5.43 5.35
C ARG A 532 25.90 5.79 4.00
N ASN A 533 26.67 6.49 3.18
CA ASN A 533 26.32 6.82 1.81
C ASN A 533 27.23 6.03 0.85
N ILE A 534 26.80 4.83 0.45
CA ILE A 534 27.62 3.88 -0.33
C ILE A 534 27.03 3.74 -1.73
N GLY A 535 27.69 4.33 -2.73
CA GLY A 535 27.20 4.41 -4.10
C GLY A 535 25.96 5.28 -4.28
N GLY A 536 25.42 5.84 -3.20
CA GLY A 536 24.31 6.79 -3.21
C GLY A 536 24.77 8.24 -3.35
N SER A 537 23.79 9.12 -3.52
CA SER A 537 23.99 10.57 -3.55
C SER A 537 23.07 11.29 -2.57
N ILE A 538 23.64 12.20 -1.79
CA ILE A 538 22.91 13.13 -0.91
C ILE A 538 23.10 14.55 -1.46
N LEU A 539 22.02 15.18 -1.93
CA LEU A 539 22.08 16.39 -2.72
C LEU A 539 21.15 17.48 -2.17
N SER A 540 21.63 18.72 -2.19
CA SER A 540 20.85 19.92 -1.88
C SER A 540 21.10 20.97 -2.97
N ASN A 541 20.20 21.08 -3.96
CA ASN A 541 20.43 21.91 -5.14
C ASN A 541 20.27 23.42 -4.85
N GLY A 542 19.50 23.78 -3.83
CA GLY A 542 19.20 25.17 -3.46
C GLY A 542 19.58 25.51 -2.02
N GLY A 543 19.81 24.52 -1.16
CA GLY A 543 20.05 24.71 0.26
C GLY A 543 21.38 24.18 0.76
N ALA A 544 21.46 24.01 2.08
CA ALA A 544 22.58 23.45 2.81
C ALA A 544 22.38 21.95 3.07
N ILE A 545 23.46 21.29 3.50
CA ILE A 545 23.41 19.94 4.08
C ILE A 545 23.95 20.00 5.51
N ASP A 546 23.17 19.54 6.48
CA ASP A 546 23.57 19.35 7.88
C ASP A 546 23.41 17.88 8.28
N ILE A 547 24.53 17.19 8.42
CA ILE A 547 24.57 15.79 8.85
C ILE A 547 25.27 15.72 10.21
N ALA A 548 24.56 15.25 11.24
CA ALA A 548 25.17 14.93 12.52
C ALA A 548 24.95 13.46 12.88
N ALA A 549 26.03 12.68 12.77
CA ALA A 549 26.14 11.31 13.24
C ALA A 549 26.69 11.29 14.67
N ARG A 550 26.19 10.38 15.51
CA ARG A 550 26.76 10.17 16.85
C ARG A 550 28.14 9.54 16.78
N ASP A 551 28.33 8.61 15.85
CA ASP A 551 29.56 7.81 15.73
C ASP A 551 30.35 8.19 14.48
N SER A 552 29.89 7.80 13.29
CA SER A 552 30.65 7.97 12.05
C SER A 552 29.83 8.43 10.85
N VAL A 553 30.50 9.11 9.91
CA VAL A 553 29.96 9.42 8.57
C VAL A 553 30.88 8.76 7.55
N LEU A 554 30.33 7.86 6.74
CA LEU A 554 30.99 7.22 5.60
C LEU A 554 30.32 7.65 4.31
N THR A 555 31.08 8.20 3.38
CA THR A 555 30.68 8.35 1.99
C THR A 555 31.65 7.58 1.10
N GLN A 556 31.12 6.74 0.22
CA GLN A 556 31.92 5.83 -0.59
C GLN A 556 31.36 5.75 -1.99
N ALA A 557 32.22 5.94 -3.01
CA ALA A 557 31.85 5.66 -4.39
C ALA A 557 31.99 4.16 -4.67
N ILE A 558 31.09 3.63 -5.49
CA ILE A 558 31.17 2.25 -5.99
C ILE A 558 31.87 2.26 -7.33
N PHE A 559 32.98 1.53 -7.41
CA PHE A 559 33.67 1.30 -8.68
C PHE A 559 33.13 0.03 -9.31
N THR A 560 32.96 0.03 -10.63
CA THR A 560 32.50 -1.12 -11.42
C THR A 560 33.33 -1.26 -12.68
N GLY A 561 33.21 -2.40 -13.36
CA GLY A 561 33.93 -2.68 -14.59
C GLY A 561 35.29 -3.34 -14.36
N GLN A 562 36.02 -3.55 -15.45
CA GLN A 562 37.25 -4.33 -15.46
C GLN A 562 38.39 -3.56 -16.10
N ALA A 563 39.61 -3.77 -15.63
CA ALA A 563 40.83 -3.28 -16.25
C ALA A 563 41.77 -4.45 -16.54
N SER A 564 42.36 -4.49 -17.73
CA SER A 564 43.33 -5.51 -18.09
C SER A 564 44.49 -4.93 -18.90
N LEU A 565 45.67 -5.49 -18.68
CA LEU A 565 46.85 -5.28 -19.51
C LEU A 565 47.46 -6.64 -19.80
N ARG A 566 47.63 -6.97 -21.08
CA ARG A 566 48.32 -8.18 -21.53
C ARG A 566 49.45 -7.81 -22.46
N ARG A 567 50.65 -8.31 -22.18
CA ARG A 567 51.82 -8.24 -23.05
C ARG A 567 52.21 -9.65 -23.46
N SER A 568 52.27 -9.90 -24.78
CA SER A 568 52.71 -11.16 -25.36
C SER A 568 53.96 -10.92 -26.20
N CYS A 569 55.05 -11.60 -25.86
CA CYS A 569 56.34 -11.52 -26.54
C CYS A 569 56.69 -12.85 -27.19
N PHE A 570 57.07 -12.81 -28.48
CA PHE A 570 57.64 -13.96 -29.20
C PHE A 570 58.95 -13.58 -29.88
N VAL A 571 58.86 -12.93 -31.05
CA VAL A 571 59.98 -12.21 -31.70
C VAL A 571 59.86 -10.71 -31.44
N PHE A 572 58.64 -10.20 -31.50
CA PHE A 572 58.25 -8.85 -31.08
C PHE A 572 57.27 -8.94 -29.91
N CYS A 573 57.19 -7.89 -29.10
CA CYS A 573 56.21 -7.78 -28.04
C CYS A 573 55.00 -6.99 -28.53
N ARG A 574 53.81 -7.51 -28.24
CA ARG A 574 52.54 -6.83 -28.44
C ARG A 574 51.88 -6.65 -27.10
N SER A 575 51.41 -5.45 -26.82
CA SER A 575 50.61 -5.17 -25.63
C SER A 575 49.21 -4.72 -26.03
N SER A 576 48.20 -5.19 -25.32
CA SER A 576 46.82 -4.75 -25.40
C SER A 576 46.34 -4.41 -24.00
N ALA A 577 45.64 -3.28 -23.86
CA ALA A 577 45.00 -2.91 -22.62
C ALA A 577 43.52 -2.57 -22.85
N SER A 578 42.71 -2.79 -21.83
CA SER A 578 41.31 -2.36 -21.77
C SER A 578 40.97 -1.86 -20.37
N SER A 579 40.09 -0.87 -20.28
CA SER A 579 39.50 -0.44 -19.02
C SER A 579 38.07 0.00 -19.28
N SER A 580 37.15 -0.57 -18.52
CA SER A 580 35.75 -0.12 -18.42
C SER A 580 35.45 0.44 -17.02
N VAL A 581 36.48 0.75 -16.23
CA VAL A 581 36.32 1.13 -14.83
C VAL A 581 35.60 2.47 -14.71
N GLN A 582 34.51 2.49 -13.95
CA GLN A 582 33.68 3.68 -13.72
C GLN A 582 33.27 3.76 -12.24
N ALA A 583 33.19 4.98 -11.71
CA ALA A 583 32.73 5.26 -10.35
C ALA A 583 31.28 5.75 -10.36
N PHE A 584 30.48 5.24 -9.42
CA PHE A 584 29.07 5.58 -9.23
C PHE A 584 28.84 6.08 -7.81
N GLY A 585 28.11 7.20 -7.69
CA GLY A 585 27.71 7.80 -6.43
C GLY A 585 28.86 8.13 -5.47
N GLY A 586 28.61 7.98 -4.17
CA GLY A 586 29.52 8.44 -3.12
C GLY A 586 29.56 9.97 -3.02
N ALA A 587 28.47 10.63 -3.38
CA ALA A 587 28.40 12.08 -3.48
C ALA A 587 27.61 12.70 -2.33
N ILE A 588 28.15 13.76 -1.74
CA ILE A 588 27.43 14.68 -0.84
C ILE A 588 27.66 16.09 -1.37
N GLU A 589 26.63 16.73 -1.92
CA GLU A 589 26.78 18.00 -2.63
C GLU A 589 25.70 19.01 -2.24
N ALA A 590 26.12 20.23 -1.91
CA ALA A 590 25.22 21.33 -1.55
C ALA A 590 25.54 22.59 -2.33
N ASN A 591 24.50 23.34 -2.71
CA ASN A 591 24.63 24.65 -3.33
C ASN A 591 25.03 25.76 -2.35
N THR A 592 24.78 25.55 -1.05
CA THR A 592 25.32 26.42 0.00
C THR A 592 26.32 25.65 0.86
N ASP A 593 26.16 25.66 2.18
CA ASP A 593 27.13 25.10 3.11
C ASP A 593 26.90 23.60 3.35
N ILE A 594 27.97 22.89 3.67
CA ILE A 594 27.91 21.53 4.21
C ILE A 594 28.51 21.53 5.60
N LEU A 595 27.75 21.02 6.58
CA LEU A 595 28.22 20.67 7.90
C LEU A 595 28.11 19.16 8.07
N LEU A 596 29.26 18.49 8.24
CA LEU A 596 29.32 17.09 8.65
C LEU A 596 29.87 17.01 10.06
N LYS A 597 29.13 16.36 10.97
CA LYS A 597 29.53 16.13 12.35
C LYS A 597 29.52 14.63 12.66
N ALA A 598 30.58 14.14 13.30
CA ALA A 598 30.70 12.75 13.76
C ALA A 598 31.45 12.68 15.10
N GLY A 599 31.05 11.77 15.99
CA GLY A 599 31.74 11.60 17.27
C GLY A 599 33.11 10.93 17.16
N THR A 600 33.38 10.20 16.08
CA THR A 600 34.64 9.47 15.87
C THR A 600 35.34 9.88 14.58
N GLN A 601 34.73 9.64 13.42
CA GLN A 601 35.39 9.80 12.14
C GLN A 601 34.42 10.18 11.00
N ILE A 602 34.91 11.02 10.09
CA ILE A 602 34.32 11.27 8.78
C ILE A 602 35.23 10.65 7.72
N THR A 603 34.72 9.74 6.90
CA THR A 603 35.48 9.06 5.84
C THR A 603 34.84 9.32 4.48
N ASN A 604 35.66 9.72 3.52
CA ASN A 604 35.30 9.77 2.11
C ASN A 604 36.25 8.89 1.29
N THR A 605 35.72 7.78 0.76
CA THR A 605 36.48 6.79 -0.01
C THR A 605 36.03 6.79 -1.47
N GLY A 606 36.85 7.35 -2.36
CA GLY A 606 36.56 7.43 -3.80
C GLY A 606 35.39 8.34 -4.18
N GLY A 607 34.69 8.93 -3.19
CA GLY A 607 33.55 9.81 -3.37
C GLY A 607 33.92 11.30 -3.41
N ILE A 608 32.91 12.15 -3.39
CA ILE A 608 33.02 13.61 -3.45
C ILE A 608 32.12 14.23 -2.40
N VAL A 609 32.69 15.08 -1.55
CA VAL A 609 31.96 15.97 -0.65
C VAL A 609 32.22 17.40 -1.12
N ARG A 610 31.20 18.06 -1.67
CA ARG A 610 31.35 19.39 -2.30
C ARG A 610 30.30 20.36 -1.81
N ALA A 611 30.72 21.37 -1.05
CA ALA A 611 29.92 22.55 -0.78
C ALA A 611 30.28 23.62 -1.80
N LEU A 612 29.30 24.24 -2.47
CA LEU A 612 29.56 25.49 -3.20
C LEU A 612 29.75 26.66 -2.23
N GLY A 613 29.18 26.56 -1.03
CA GLY A 613 29.45 27.40 0.13
C GLY A 613 30.68 26.95 0.93
N GLY A 614 30.59 27.07 2.25
CA GLY A 614 31.58 26.61 3.20
C GLY A 614 31.43 25.14 3.53
N LEU A 615 32.56 24.44 3.68
CA LEU A 615 32.60 23.05 4.13
C LEU A 615 33.16 22.98 5.54
N THR A 616 32.38 22.46 6.49
CA THR A 616 32.80 22.24 7.88
C THR A 616 32.72 20.75 8.22
N LEU A 617 33.84 20.20 8.68
CA LEU A 617 34.02 18.81 9.06
C LEU A 617 34.36 18.77 10.55
N ASP A 618 33.40 18.39 11.37
CA ASP A 618 33.50 18.33 12.83
C ASP A 618 33.59 16.88 13.32
N ALA A 619 34.82 16.37 13.42
CA ALA A 619 35.11 15.03 13.95
C ALA A 619 36.56 14.95 14.45
N PRO A 620 36.87 14.05 15.40
CA PRO A 620 38.24 13.80 15.83
C PRO A 620 39.20 13.49 14.68
N ARG A 621 38.73 12.71 13.69
CA ARG A 621 39.49 12.35 12.49
C ARG A 621 38.64 12.49 11.24
N THR A 622 39.23 13.01 10.18
CA THR A 622 38.62 13.04 8.84
C THR A 622 39.57 12.37 7.85
N LEU A 623 39.11 11.38 7.09
CA LEU A 623 39.92 10.63 6.12
C LEU A 623 39.46 10.91 4.68
N ALA A 624 40.38 11.43 3.87
CA ALA A 624 40.25 11.59 2.43
C ALA A 624 40.99 10.46 1.70
N GLN A 625 40.25 9.46 1.21
CA GLN A 625 40.82 8.27 0.59
C GLN A 625 40.47 8.18 -0.90
N GLY A 626 41.49 8.15 -1.76
CA GLY A 626 41.34 7.92 -3.19
C GLY A 626 41.31 6.43 -3.52
N VAL A 627 40.47 6.04 -4.48
CA VAL A 627 40.43 4.66 -4.99
C VAL A 627 41.16 4.60 -6.34
N THR A 628 41.95 3.56 -6.56
CA THR A 628 42.72 3.43 -7.80
C THR A 628 41.80 3.19 -9.00
N GLY A 629 41.78 4.14 -9.94
CA GLY A 629 41.16 4.00 -11.26
C GLY A 629 42.20 3.65 -12.34
N TYR A 630 41.72 3.21 -13.51
CA TYR A 630 42.57 2.81 -14.64
C TYR A 630 42.16 3.50 -15.94
N THR A 631 43.11 4.17 -16.59
CA THR A 631 42.92 4.82 -17.90
C THR A 631 43.84 4.22 -18.94
N VAL A 632 43.27 3.82 -20.08
CA VAL A 632 44.02 3.14 -21.16
C VAL A 632 44.30 4.09 -22.33
N ILE A 633 45.50 3.95 -22.89
CA ILE A 633 45.89 4.52 -24.18
C ILE A 633 46.33 3.35 -25.08
N ASN A 634 45.51 3.04 -26.09
CA ASN A 634 45.87 2.11 -27.16
C ASN A 634 46.31 2.90 -28.40
N ARG A 635 47.41 2.49 -29.02
CA ARG A 635 47.84 3.02 -30.32
C ARG A 635 47.88 1.88 -31.33
N ASP A 636 46.79 1.77 -32.07
CA ASP A 636 46.59 0.68 -33.03
C ASP A 636 46.95 1.06 -34.49
N HIS A 637 47.18 2.36 -34.77
CA HIS A 637 47.37 2.89 -36.13
C HIS A 637 48.55 3.88 -36.24
N ASP A 638 49.79 3.46 -35.94
CA ASP A 638 51.01 4.22 -36.27
C ASP A 638 52.00 3.41 -37.16
N LEU A 639 53.02 4.09 -37.70
CA LEU A 639 54.04 3.47 -38.57
C LEU A 639 54.81 2.31 -37.87
N LYS A 640 54.81 2.27 -36.54
CA LYS A 640 55.43 1.26 -35.67
C LYS A 640 54.52 0.04 -35.50
N ALA A 641 53.20 0.23 -35.52
CA ALA A 641 52.21 -0.85 -35.55
C ALA A 641 52.28 -1.67 -36.86
N TRP A 642 52.69 -1.03 -37.97
CA TRP A 642 52.94 -1.71 -39.27
C TRP A 642 54.09 -2.72 -39.21
N PHE A 643 55.11 -2.48 -38.36
CA PHE A 643 56.21 -3.42 -38.09
C PHE A 643 55.90 -4.47 -37.00
N GLY A 644 54.63 -4.62 -36.59
CA GLY A 644 54.18 -5.69 -35.69
C GLY A 644 54.28 -5.39 -34.18
N ASN A 645 54.68 -4.17 -33.79
CA ASN A 645 54.74 -3.69 -32.40
C ASN A 645 53.48 -2.89 -32.05
N ARG A 646 52.41 -3.56 -31.63
CA ARG A 646 51.25 -2.88 -31.01
C ARG A 646 51.59 -2.50 -29.58
N TRP A 647 51.35 -1.24 -29.24
CA TRP A 647 51.65 -0.70 -27.93
C TRP A 647 50.40 -0.17 -27.23
N ALA A 648 50.30 -0.51 -25.95
CA ALA A 648 49.21 -0.14 -25.06
C ALA A 648 49.82 0.29 -23.73
N ALA A 649 49.39 1.44 -23.23
CA ALA A 649 49.76 1.95 -21.92
C ALA A 649 48.50 2.03 -21.06
N ILE A 650 48.59 1.58 -19.81
CA ILE A 650 47.54 1.78 -18.81
C ILE A 650 48.13 2.59 -17.67
N TYR A 651 47.43 3.67 -17.30
CA TYR A 651 47.78 4.51 -16.17
C TYR A 651 46.88 4.13 -15.00
N ARG A 652 47.48 4.01 -13.81
CA ARG A 652 46.74 3.95 -12.54
C ARG A 652 46.73 5.35 -11.93
N SER A 653 45.60 5.78 -11.41
CA SER A 653 45.50 7.07 -10.70
C SER A 653 44.50 6.97 -9.56
N ASP A 654 44.82 7.59 -8.43
CA ASP A 654 43.84 7.74 -7.35
C ASP A 654 42.69 8.65 -7.83
N THR A 655 41.46 8.17 -7.62
CA THR A 655 40.22 8.80 -8.07
C THR A 655 39.32 9.01 -6.86
N GLY A 656 38.78 10.23 -6.72
CA GLY A 656 37.86 10.59 -5.64
C GLY A 656 38.53 10.81 -4.28
N GLY A 657 37.77 10.67 -3.20
CA GLY A 657 38.23 11.03 -1.86
C GLY A 657 38.37 12.55 -1.68
N LEU A 658 37.55 13.33 -2.39
CA LEU A 658 37.66 14.79 -2.43
C LEU A 658 36.72 15.46 -1.43
N PHE A 659 37.26 16.36 -0.61
CA PHE A 659 36.52 17.34 0.16
C PHE A 659 36.77 18.74 -0.42
N SER A 660 35.72 19.41 -0.88
CA SER A 660 35.83 20.71 -1.55
C SER A 660 34.84 21.75 -1.03
N GLY A 661 35.32 22.98 -0.81
CA GLY A 661 34.50 24.16 -0.47
C GLY A 661 34.59 25.27 -1.53
N GLY A 662 33.46 25.87 -1.92
CA GLY A 662 33.36 26.80 -3.05
C GLY A 662 33.42 28.29 -2.66
N THR A 663 32.96 28.69 -1.48
CA THR A 663 33.09 30.09 -0.98
C THR A 663 34.40 30.33 -0.24
N GLY A 664 35.37 29.43 -0.41
CA GLY A 664 36.75 29.70 -0.03
C GLY A 664 37.31 28.89 1.13
N LYS A 665 36.50 28.29 2.01
CA LYS A 665 37.06 27.63 3.22
C LYS A 665 36.57 26.20 3.42
N VAL A 666 37.52 25.29 3.61
CA VAL A 666 37.29 24.02 4.31
C VAL A 666 37.78 24.17 5.74
N ARG A 667 36.93 23.85 6.72
CA ARG A 667 37.27 23.85 8.15
C ARG A 667 37.19 22.44 8.70
N LEU A 668 38.27 21.98 9.34
CA LEU A 668 38.34 20.71 10.06
C LEU A 668 38.66 20.99 11.53
N THR A 669 37.85 20.45 12.44
CA THR A 669 38.06 20.64 13.89
C THR A 669 39.09 19.66 14.47
N GLY A 670 39.19 18.46 13.92
CA GLY A 670 40.18 17.43 14.30
C GLY A 670 41.32 17.27 13.29
N GLU A 671 41.90 16.07 13.27
CA GLU A 671 42.99 15.65 12.37
C GLU A 671 42.46 15.36 10.96
N ALA A 672 43.22 15.79 9.94
CA ALA A 672 42.91 15.54 8.53
C ALA A 672 43.89 14.55 7.90
N ASP A 673 43.43 13.37 7.52
CA ASP A 673 44.23 12.30 6.90
C ASP A 673 44.05 12.27 5.38
N ILE A 674 45.16 12.19 4.65
CA ILE A 674 45.18 12.06 3.18
C ILE A 674 45.81 10.72 2.79
N ASP A 675 45.00 9.85 2.16
CA ASP A 675 45.43 8.61 1.50
C ASP A 675 44.97 8.59 0.04
N GLY A 676 45.68 9.30 -0.83
CA GLY A 676 45.35 9.42 -2.25
C GLY A 676 44.14 10.33 -2.57
N GLY A 677 43.44 10.84 -1.54
CA GLY A 677 42.38 11.84 -1.67
C GLY A 677 42.89 13.28 -1.55
N ALA A 678 41.98 14.24 -1.35
CA ALA A 678 42.36 15.65 -1.21
C ALA A 678 41.35 16.51 -0.43
N TYR A 679 41.86 17.56 0.20
CA TYR A 679 41.09 18.69 0.72
C TYR A 679 41.41 19.92 -0.12
N GLY A 680 40.38 20.64 -0.60
CA GLY A 680 40.59 21.81 -1.45
C GLY A 680 39.57 22.91 -1.24
N ALA A 681 40.02 24.15 -1.11
CA ALA A 681 39.17 25.33 -1.27
C ALA A 681 39.98 26.55 -1.73
N PRO A 682 39.37 27.50 -2.47
CA PRO A 682 40.07 28.67 -3.01
C PRO A 682 40.75 29.59 -1.98
N GLU A 683 40.20 29.77 -0.78
CA GLU A 683 40.79 30.58 0.32
C GLU A 683 41.49 29.71 1.40
N GLY A 684 41.70 28.42 1.12
CA GLY A 684 42.51 27.53 1.94
C GLY A 684 41.75 26.53 2.83
N VAL A 685 42.53 25.60 3.38
CA VAL A 685 42.08 24.53 4.28
C VAL A 685 42.58 24.85 5.70
N LEU A 686 41.65 24.99 6.64
CA LEU A 686 41.93 25.21 8.05
C LEU A 686 41.73 23.89 8.81
N ALA A 687 42.84 23.23 9.16
CA ALA A 687 42.82 21.99 9.94
C ALA A 687 43.36 22.24 11.34
N ALA A 688 42.48 22.33 12.34
CA ALA A 688 42.86 22.65 13.70
C ALA A 688 43.70 21.55 14.37
N GLY A 689 43.44 20.27 14.03
CA GLY A 689 44.24 19.12 14.48
C GLY A 689 45.45 18.79 13.60
N GLY A 690 45.73 19.59 12.55
CA GLY A 690 46.80 19.33 11.59
C GLY A 690 46.39 18.40 10.43
N VAL A 691 47.31 18.24 9.46
CA VAL A 691 47.13 17.40 8.27
C VAL A 691 48.21 16.33 8.23
N VAL A 692 47.81 15.07 8.14
CA VAL A 692 48.68 13.90 7.99
C VAL A 692 48.51 13.34 6.59
N THR A 693 49.59 13.33 5.81
CA THR A 693 49.59 12.70 4.48
C THR A 693 50.18 11.30 4.58
N ILE A 694 49.31 10.29 4.59
CA ILE A 694 49.69 8.87 4.53
C ILE A 694 50.25 8.57 3.15
N ARG A 695 49.53 9.00 2.10
CA ARG A 695 49.94 8.86 0.71
C ARG A 695 49.41 10.03 -0.12
N PRO A 696 50.26 10.77 -0.86
CA PRO A 696 49.77 11.81 -1.75
C PRO A 696 49.05 11.20 -2.97
N PRO A 697 48.10 11.92 -3.59
CA PRO A 697 47.51 11.51 -4.87
C PRO A 697 48.59 11.28 -5.92
N HIS A 698 48.56 10.13 -6.59
CA HIS A 698 49.53 9.80 -7.62
C HIS A 698 48.86 9.37 -8.94
N ARG A 699 49.64 9.48 -10.02
CA ARG A 699 49.29 8.96 -11.34
C ARG A 699 50.53 8.33 -11.96
N ASP A 700 50.53 7.01 -12.03
CA ASP A 700 51.66 6.22 -12.51
C ASP A 700 51.32 5.45 -13.79
N LEU A 701 52.31 5.27 -14.65
CA LEU A 701 52.24 4.29 -15.73
C LEU A 701 52.41 2.88 -15.15
N VAL A 702 51.50 1.96 -15.46
CA VAL A 702 51.65 0.56 -15.05
C VAL A 702 52.68 -0.13 -15.93
N THR A 703 53.68 -0.75 -15.32
CA THR A 703 54.73 -1.52 -16.00
C THR A 703 54.64 -3.00 -15.63
N ILE A 704 55.08 -3.90 -16.52
CA ILE A 704 55.09 -5.35 -16.25
C ILE A 704 56.53 -5.87 -16.18
N GLY A 705 56.92 -6.53 -15.09
CA GLY A 705 58.21 -7.26 -14.91
C GLY A 705 58.84 -7.09 -13.52
N ASN A 706 60.12 -7.49 -13.35
CA ASN A 706 60.92 -7.42 -12.09
C ASN A 706 61.13 -5.99 -11.49
N ARG A 707 60.38 -5.00 -11.96
CA ARG A 707 60.27 -3.65 -11.38
C ARG A 707 58.86 -3.37 -10.86
N ASN A 708 58.09 -4.41 -10.54
CA ASN A 708 56.72 -4.28 -10.09
C ASN A 708 56.65 -3.72 -8.66
N HIS A 709 56.13 -2.50 -8.55
CA HIS A 709 55.29 -2.08 -7.43
C HIS A 709 53.84 -2.44 -7.81
N LEU A 710 53.56 -3.75 -7.95
CA LEU A 710 52.20 -4.26 -7.76
C LEU A 710 51.99 -4.21 -6.25
N GLY A 711 51.66 -3.03 -5.73
CA GLY A 711 51.42 -2.83 -4.30
C GLY A 711 50.36 -3.84 -3.86
N LEU A 712 50.77 -4.79 -3.03
CA LEU A 712 49.88 -5.55 -2.18
C LEU A 712 49.25 -4.57 -1.20
N VAL A 713 48.20 -3.90 -1.61
CA VAL A 713 47.20 -3.37 -0.68
C VAL A 713 45.97 -4.23 -0.90
N SER A 714 45.91 -5.28 -0.10
CA SER A 714 44.70 -6.02 0.14
C SER A 714 43.67 -5.05 0.72
N TRP A 715 42.53 -4.94 0.06
CA TRP A 715 41.30 -4.45 0.65
C TRP A 715 40.91 -5.44 1.76
N PHE A 716 41.37 -5.21 2.99
CA PHE A 716 40.88 -5.92 4.17
C PHE A 716 40.42 -4.92 5.22
N GLY A 717 39.12 -5.03 5.54
CA GLY A 717 38.54 -4.72 6.84
C GLY A 717 38.15 -3.25 7.07
N LEU A 718 36.88 -2.93 6.80
CA LEU A 718 35.96 -2.30 7.76
C LEU A 718 34.51 -2.54 7.31
#